data_AF-A0A2V5IKM0-F1
#
_entry.id   AF-A0A2V5IKM0-F1
#
_cell.length_a   1.000
_cell.length_b   1.000
_cell.length_c   1.000
_cell.angle_alpha   90.00
_cell.angle_beta   90.00
_cell.angle_gamma   90.00
#
_symmetry.space_group_name_H-M   'P 1'
#
loop_
_entity.id
_entity.type
_entity.pdbx_description
1 polymer ?
#
loop_
_entity_poly.entity_id
_entity_poly.type
_entity_poly.pdbx_seq_one_letter_code
_entity_poly.pdbx_strand_id
1 'polypeptide(L)'
;MAPARIDTPEATPVAPTKLPSSQTQTTQYGDFRDEFFRNGYAVIKGALTPARAKEYQSRALDWLESFGLGFDRHDQSTWKKENLPQSWKGGMYLHFSAAHEKYVWDVRCEPGVIAPFAKLWETDELVVSFDTVNITLPQSIVGEYDSKPWPHVDQAPERSGLQCVQGIVNLSEAGPADGGLVVLKGSAPLFDDFFAANPVTGPTPWRTAKHKDFHPFAEADLAWYRARGCELVKVCAAPGDLIIWDSRQVHWAQFGDSDVVRSIVYATYTPAAWMSDDDRRKKTELFEHYETTTHWPHTNLYTHGKATVTVDGEERVDPLERDEPLTKPGADPLNLPQWHKWVMTFVLGMFSVLGVLLTSGMGPFTTTMDAYYNHNPRTNDLMTYPTLFMGIGNLIAMPLAMAVGRRPIFLASALVLTVGSIWCAASKSLGSHIAGRDILSLAAGQSEALCPLIIQVSPPSTGPSGQSLRDSTQEIHFVHERSSRLAWFSAIQSIGSAALTIATSYLVIALGWRWWYGIFAIASGVVFLVALCFVPESRYDRPTDAFEGRVHIHHEGQELNVVRATTKHPVALDYTRYQARTLRHSMTIYHGPANWRAAARCWKHMAQCILFPGVLWVVLMNSISLGIYVIGVTEYAQLLAAPPYSYPDTSLGLVQGGQIVVSMLMVPILGYGGDRLHRWIARRRGGVVAPEMRLLPILLPVAVVLISTIIYGRAGSHPTDWSSWAIVITFNGIYFGYIGIILNGFTYTLDSYGERAAPILVLICAIRGFISFGISFGITEFIAQKGFQGSFEICAIIMGVISALGLPVFIFGPKIRSLTMKYAVDGKEVEI
;
A
#
# COMPACT_ATOMS: atom_id res chain seq x y z
N MET A 1 13.11 14.87 3.13
CA MET A 1 13.41 14.38 4.49
C MET A 1 12.17 14.56 5.35
N ALA A 2 11.77 13.56 6.13
CA ALA A 2 10.73 13.72 7.16
C ALA A 2 11.43 13.85 8.53
N PRO A 3 11.12 14.88 9.35
CA PRO A 3 11.46 14.83 10.76
C PRO A 3 10.65 13.71 11.43
N ALA A 4 11.27 12.99 12.37
CA ALA A 4 10.59 11.96 13.17
C ALA A 4 9.68 12.63 14.21
N ARG A 5 8.52 13.11 13.76
CA ARG A 5 7.56 13.84 14.61
C ARG A 5 6.61 12.87 15.32
N ILE A 6 6.83 12.68 16.61
CA ILE A 6 5.79 12.25 17.54
C ILE A 6 4.98 13.51 17.91
N ASP A 7 3.65 13.48 17.74
CA ASP A 7 2.80 14.64 18.06
C ASP A 7 2.61 14.80 19.59
N THR A 8 3.53 15.54 20.21
CA THR A 8 3.36 16.16 21.53
C THR A 8 3.10 17.67 21.39
N PRO A 9 2.56 18.35 22.42
CA PRO A 9 2.25 19.79 22.35
C PRO A 9 3.51 20.63 22.08
N GLU A 10 3.33 21.78 21.43
CA GLU A 10 4.43 22.68 21.01
C GLU A 10 5.48 22.87 22.10
N ALA A 11 6.67 22.30 21.88
CA ALA A 11 7.82 22.57 22.71
C ALA A 11 8.27 24.01 22.48
N THR A 12 8.29 24.81 23.55
CA THR A 12 8.85 26.16 23.55
C THR A 12 10.28 26.11 22.97
N PRO A 13 10.67 27.02 22.05
CA PRO A 13 12.01 27.00 21.47
C PRO A 13 13.06 27.38 22.53
N VAL A 14 13.61 26.37 23.21
CA VAL A 14 14.79 26.50 24.05
C VAL A 14 16.00 26.55 23.13
N ALA A 15 16.83 27.58 23.28
CA ALA A 15 18.07 27.72 22.52
C ALA A 15 18.97 26.48 22.75
N PRO A 16 19.79 26.06 21.77
CA PRO A 16 20.58 24.84 21.87
C PRO A 16 21.69 25.00 22.93
N THR A 17 21.39 24.57 24.15
CA THR A 17 22.38 24.43 25.21
C THR A 17 23.34 23.34 24.80
N LYS A 18 24.55 23.72 24.33
CA LYS A 18 25.66 22.78 24.19
C LYS A 18 25.83 22.09 25.54
N LEU A 19 25.76 20.76 25.58
CA LEU A 19 26.06 20.03 26.80
C LEU A 19 27.49 20.40 27.23
N PRO A 20 27.68 20.98 28.43
CA PRO A 20 28.99 21.50 28.83
C PRO A 20 30.01 20.36 28.91
N SER A 21 31.29 20.72 28.87
CA SER A 21 32.35 19.75 29.17
C SER A 21 32.09 19.09 30.53
N SER A 22 32.39 17.79 30.63
CA SER A 22 31.81 16.86 31.62
C SER A 22 32.15 17.16 33.08
N GLN A 23 32.98 18.16 33.37
CA GLN A 23 33.36 18.56 34.73
C GLN A 23 32.20 19.19 35.55
N THR A 24 30.99 19.36 35.00
CA THR A 24 29.84 19.97 35.72
C THR A 24 28.54 19.17 35.71
N GLN A 25 28.48 17.97 35.13
CA GLN A 25 27.28 17.11 35.25
C GLN A 25 27.24 16.36 36.59
N THR A 26 26.67 17.01 37.61
CA THR A 26 26.27 16.37 38.87
C THR A 26 24.95 15.60 38.78
N THR A 27 24.41 15.44 37.57
CA THR A 27 23.11 14.81 37.29
C THR A 27 23.27 13.30 37.15
N GLN A 28 22.65 12.54 38.06
CA GLN A 28 22.53 11.09 37.94
C GLN A 28 21.24 10.75 37.17
N TYR A 29 21.37 10.08 36.04
CA TYR A 29 20.27 9.79 35.11
C TYR A 29 19.56 8.46 35.40
N GLY A 30 20.22 7.51 36.06
CA GLY A 30 19.68 6.18 36.36
C GLY A 30 19.59 5.24 35.15
N ASP A 31 20.35 5.52 34.08
CA ASP A 31 20.34 4.76 32.83
C ASP A 31 21.72 4.77 32.13
N PHE A 32 21.79 4.30 30.88
CA PHE A 32 23.02 4.21 30.09
C PHE A 32 23.79 5.54 29.97
N ARG A 33 23.15 6.70 30.18
CA ARG A 33 23.81 8.01 30.15
C ARG A 33 24.84 8.16 31.27
N ASP A 34 24.60 7.57 32.45
CA ASP A 34 25.56 7.56 33.56
C ASP A 34 26.84 6.78 33.19
N GLU A 35 26.69 5.69 32.43
CA GLU A 35 27.84 4.97 31.89
C GLU A 35 28.53 5.76 30.78
N PHE A 36 27.75 6.32 29.84
CA PHE A 36 28.24 7.09 28.71
C PHE A 36 29.11 8.27 29.14
N PHE A 37 28.63 9.15 30.04
CA PHE A 37 29.38 10.32 30.47
C PHE A 37 30.60 9.98 31.32
N ARG A 38 30.58 8.85 32.05
CA ARG A 38 31.73 8.38 32.85
C ARG A 38 32.80 7.70 32.00
N ASN A 39 32.39 6.82 31.08
CA ASN A 39 33.28 5.95 30.32
C ASN A 39 33.68 6.53 28.95
N GLY A 40 32.93 7.50 28.43
CA GLY A 40 33.02 8.01 27.05
C GLY A 40 32.27 7.17 26.01
N TYR A 41 31.66 6.06 26.43
CA TYR A 41 30.88 5.15 25.58
C TYR A 41 29.87 4.34 26.43
N ALA A 42 28.85 3.78 25.77
CA ALA A 42 27.89 2.86 26.38
C ALA A 42 27.44 1.79 25.37
N VAL A 43 26.96 0.64 25.86
CA VAL A 43 26.39 -0.44 25.04
C VAL A 43 24.92 -0.65 25.43
N ILE A 44 24.00 -0.19 24.59
CA ILE A 44 22.56 -0.37 24.77
C ILE A 44 22.18 -1.77 24.31
N LYS A 45 21.76 -2.60 25.27
CA LYS A 45 21.39 -3.99 25.01
C LYS A 45 20.01 -4.09 24.36
N GLY A 46 19.90 -4.95 23.34
CA GLY A 46 18.61 -5.27 22.70
C GLY A 46 17.94 -4.10 21.96
N ALA A 47 18.72 -3.20 21.37
CA ALA A 47 18.22 -2.15 20.47
C ALA A 47 17.46 -2.75 19.26
N LEU A 48 17.86 -3.95 18.82
CA LEU A 48 17.12 -4.86 17.96
C LEU A 48 16.97 -6.22 18.66
N THR A 49 15.97 -7.01 18.26
CA THR A 49 15.92 -8.42 18.67
C THR A 49 16.96 -9.24 17.88
N PRO A 50 17.52 -10.33 18.43
CA PRO A 50 18.50 -11.16 17.72
C PRO A 50 17.99 -11.72 16.38
N ALA A 51 16.69 -11.98 16.27
CA ALA A 51 16.05 -12.39 15.02
C ALA A 51 16.07 -11.28 13.95
N ARG A 52 15.84 -10.02 14.35
CA ARG A 52 15.92 -8.85 13.46
C ARG A 52 17.35 -8.53 13.06
N ALA A 53 18.30 -8.61 13.99
CA ALA A 53 19.73 -8.46 13.70
C ALA A 53 20.17 -9.48 12.64
N LYS A 54 19.79 -10.76 12.80
CA LYS A 54 20.06 -11.83 11.83
C LYS A 54 19.36 -11.64 10.48
N GLU A 55 18.12 -11.12 10.47
CA GLU A 55 17.42 -10.75 9.23
C GLU A 55 18.20 -9.68 8.45
N TYR A 56 18.63 -8.61 9.13
CA TYR A 56 19.41 -7.54 8.51
C TYR A 56 20.80 -8.01 8.08
N GLN A 57 21.46 -8.86 8.86
CA GLN A 57 22.72 -9.49 8.46
C GLN A 57 22.54 -10.30 7.17
N SER A 58 21.47 -11.10 7.06
CA SER A 58 21.15 -11.82 5.83
C SER A 58 20.98 -10.88 4.64
N ARG A 59 20.25 -9.76 4.80
CA ARG A 59 20.06 -8.78 3.72
C ARG A 59 21.35 -8.06 3.32
N ALA A 60 22.26 -7.82 4.26
CA ALA A 60 23.59 -7.26 3.98
C ALA A 60 24.45 -8.24 3.16
N LEU A 61 24.33 -9.54 3.43
CA LEU A 61 24.97 -10.59 2.64
C LEU A 61 24.28 -10.81 1.28
N ASP A 62 22.95 -10.73 1.20
CA ASP A 62 22.19 -10.73 -0.07
C ASP A 62 22.68 -9.60 -0.99
N TRP A 63 22.93 -8.42 -0.41
CA TRP A 63 23.49 -7.27 -1.12
C TRP A 63 24.93 -7.52 -1.59
N LEU A 64 25.77 -8.16 -0.77
CA LEU A 64 27.16 -8.48 -1.14
C LEU A 64 27.25 -9.53 -2.27
N GLU A 65 26.39 -10.55 -2.25
CA GLU A 65 26.30 -11.55 -3.32
C GLU A 65 25.75 -10.97 -4.64
N SER A 66 24.92 -9.91 -4.57
CA SER A 66 24.27 -9.31 -5.74
C SER A 66 25.23 -8.68 -6.77
N PHE A 67 26.52 -8.55 -6.45
CA PHE A 67 27.55 -8.10 -7.39
C PHE A 67 27.97 -9.18 -8.41
N GLY A 68 27.62 -10.45 -8.18
CA GLY A 68 27.89 -11.53 -9.15
C GLY A 68 29.37 -11.91 -9.30
N LEU A 69 30.24 -11.47 -8.38
CA LEU A 69 31.69 -11.72 -8.40
C LEU A 69 32.09 -13.12 -7.92
N GLY A 70 31.12 -14.01 -7.67
CA GLY A 70 31.38 -15.40 -7.26
C GLY A 70 31.52 -15.62 -5.75
N PHE A 71 31.25 -14.62 -4.92
CA PHE A 71 31.07 -14.79 -3.46
C PHE A 71 29.75 -15.54 -3.16
N ASP A 72 29.81 -16.55 -2.29
CA ASP A 72 28.68 -17.30 -1.73
C ASP A 72 28.86 -17.40 -0.20
N ARG A 73 27.88 -16.92 0.58
CA ARG A 73 27.95 -16.97 2.05
C ARG A 73 27.99 -18.39 2.63
N HIS A 74 27.61 -19.40 1.85
CA HIS A 74 27.55 -20.81 2.27
C HIS A 74 28.78 -21.61 1.87
N ASP A 75 29.67 -21.08 1.01
CA ASP A 75 30.93 -21.71 0.62
C ASP A 75 32.12 -20.79 0.94
N GLN A 76 32.81 -21.08 2.05
CA GLN A 76 34.01 -20.35 2.48
C GLN A 76 35.16 -20.41 1.46
N SER A 77 35.20 -21.37 0.52
CA SER A 77 36.23 -21.40 -0.52
C SER A 77 36.09 -20.26 -1.55
N THR A 78 34.92 -19.61 -1.58
CA THR A 78 34.62 -18.42 -2.39
C THR A 78 34.98 -17.10 -1.71
N TRP A 79 35.34 -17.11 -0.42
CA TRP A 79 35.59 -15.90 0.37
C TRP A 79 36.99 -15.36 0.09
N LYS A 80 37.16 -14.76 -1.09
CA LYS A 80 38.43 -14.22 -1.60
C LYS A 80 38.28 -12.74 -1.91
N LYS A 81 39.39 -12.01 -1.85
CA LYS A 81 39.41 -10.57 -2.10
C LYS A 81 38.99 -10.24 -3.55
N GLU A 82 39.31 -11.11 -4.50
CA GLU A 82 38.91 -11.02 -5.91
C GLU A 82 37.39 -11.17 -6.12
N ASN A 83 36.70 -11.87 -5.20
CA ASN A 83 35.27 -12.16 -5.30
C ASN A 83 34.39 -11.11 -4.59
N LEU A 84 34.99 -10.01 -4.13
CA LEU A 84 34.31 -8.94 -3.38
C LEU A 84 34.44 -7.59 -4.10
N PRO A 85 33.41 -6.72 -4.03
CA PRO A 85 33.52 -5.37 -4.56
C PRO A 85 34.51 -4.53 -3.73
N GLN A 86 34.99 -3.42 -4.31
CA GLN A 86 35.94 -2.53 -3.66
C GLN A 86 35.45 -2.10 -2.27
N SER A 87 36.31 -2.16 -1.26
CA SER A 87 35.99 -1.67 0.08
C SER A 87 37.18 -0.94 0.70
N TRP A 88 36.88 0.04 1.53
CA TRP A 88 37.91 0.70 2.33
C TRP A 88 38.25 -0.18 3.53
N LYS A 89 39.56 -0.43 3.71
CA LYS A 89 40.12 -1.22 4.81
C LYS A 89 39.39 -2.56 5.08
N GLY A 90 39.20 -3.37 4.04
CA GLY A 90 38.78 -4.77 4.21
C GLY A 90 37.32 -4.96 4.67
N GLY A 91 36.41 -4.10 4.21
CA GLY A 91 34.97 -4.33 4.38
C GLY A 91 34.11 -3.10 4.68
N MET A 92 34.63 -1.86 4.67
CA MET A 92 33.77 -0.67 4.73
C MET A 92 33.37 -0.21 3.33
N TYR A 93 32.07 -0.31 3.02
CA TYR A 93 31.53 -0.03 1.68
C TYR A 93 31.03 1.41 1.59
N LEU A 94 31.95 2.32 1.29
CA LEU A 94 31.71 3.77 1.20
C LEU A 94 30.97 4.20 -0.08
N HIS A 95 30.84 3.29 -1.05
CA HIS A 95 30.36 3.49 -2.41
C HIS A 95 29.14 2.58 -2.71
N PHE A 96 28.78 2.35 -3.98
CA PHE A 96 27.74 1.39 -4.39
C PHE A 96 26.34 1.67 -3.84
N SER A 97 26.05 2.95 -3.52
CA SER A 97 24.84 3.38 -2.78
C SER A 97 24.60 2.63 -1.46
N ALA A 98 25.62 1.97 -0.88
CA ALA A 98 25.45 1.00 0.22
C ALA A 98 24.77 1.60 1.47
N ALA A 99 25.16 2.84 1.82
CA ALA A 99 24.57 3.60 2.92
C ALA A 99 23.08 3.95 2.74
N HIS A 100 22.54 3.79 1.52
CA HIS A 100 21.16 4.10 1.16
C HIS A 100 20.33 2.87 0.76
N GLU A 101 20.89 1.66 0.90
CA GLU A 101 20.12 0.41 0.75
C GLU A 101 18.97 0.34 1.77
N LYS A 102 17.84 -0.26 1.36
CA LYS A 102 16.66 -0.36 2.21
C LYS A 102 16.95 -0.99 3.57
N TYR A 103 17.81 -2.00 3.67
CA TYR A 103 18.10 -2.64 4.97
C TYR A 103 18.85 -1.69 5.93
N VAL A 104 19.67 -0.77 5.41
CA VAL A 104 20.38 0.25 6.20
C VAL A 104 19.40 1.29 6.72
N TRP A 105 18.47 1.73 5.88
CA TRP A 105 17.37 2.60 6.29
C TRP A 105 16.41 1.93 7.26
N ASP A 106 16.08 0.66 7.04
CA ASP A 106 15.25 -0.13 7.98
C ASP A 106 15.93 -0.19 9.35
N VAL A 107 17.24 -0.49 9.44
CA VAL A 107 18.01 -0.50 10.70
C VAL A 107 18.06 0.88 11.36
N ARG A 108 18.32 1.95 10.61
CA ARG A 108 18.34 3.32 11.15
C ARG A 108 16.97 3.70 11.71
N CYS A 109 15.89 3.33 11.05
CA CYS A 109 14.52 3.63 11.48
C CYS A 109 14.00 2.77 12.65
N GLU A 110 14.80 1.86 13.23
CA GLU A 110 14.34 1.03 14.36
C GLU A 110 14.18 1.86 15.65
N PRO A 111 13.03 1.78 16.36
CA PRO A 111 12.78 2.57 17.56
C PRO A 111 13.84 2.38 18.65
N GLY A 112 14.34 1.15 18.83
CA GLY A 112 15.40 0.86 19.80
C GLY A 112 16.77 1.42 19.42
N VAL A 113 16.99 1.79 18.16
CA VAL A 113 18.18 2.49 17.69
C VAL A 113 18.04 4.01 17.87
N ILE A 114 16.87 4.58 17.58
CA ILE A 114 16.63 6.03 17.69
C ILE A 114 16.49 6.49 19.15
N ALA A 115 15.75 5.75 19.98
CA ALA A 115 15.37 6.17 21.33
C ALA A 115 16.57 6.50 22.25
N PRO A 116 17.71 5.76 22.22
CA PRO A 116 18.91 6.15 22.97
C PRO A 116 19.45 7.53 22.59
N PHE A 117 19.50 7.88 21.30
CA PHE A 117 19.93 9.22 20.87
C PHE A 117 18.93 10.29 21.28
N ALA A 118 17.62 10.02 21.15
CA ALA A 118 16.60 10.98 21.56
C ALA A 118 16.66 11.27 23.06
N LYS A 119 16.91 10.24 23.88
CA LYS A 119 17.11 10.36 25.33
C LYS A 119 18.42 11.06 25.72
N LEU A 120 19.47 10.92 24.91
CA LEU A 120 20.77 11.55 25.14
C LEU A 120 20.77 13.04 24.77
N TRP A 121 20.06 13.40 23.70
CA TRP A 121 19.94 14.78 23.22
C TRP A 121 18.71 15.52 23.77
N GLU A 122 17.85 14.84 24.53
CA GLU A 122 16.61 15.37 25.11
C GLU A 122 15.65 15.95 24.05
N THR A 123 15.63 15.35 22.85
CA THR A 123 14.76 15.73 21.73
C THR A 123 14.50 14.55 20.79
N ASP A 124 13.26 14.44 20.30
CA ASP A 124 12.87 13.49 19.25
C ASP A 124 13.21 14.02 17.83
N GLU A 125 13.50 15.31 17.68
CA GLU A 125 13.85 15.92 16.39
C GLU A 125 15.32 15.68 16.02
N LEU A 126 15.61 14.47 15.55
CA LEU A 126 16.97 14.05 15.17
C LEU A 126 17.20 14.03 13.65
N VAL A 127 18.45 14.23 13.25
CA VAL A 127 18.97 13.95 11.90
C VAL A 127 20.07 12.90 11.96
N VAL A 128 20.03 11.93 11.05
CA VAL A 128 20.99 10.79 10.95
C VAL A 128 22.10 11.06 9.94
N SER A 129 23.29 10.53 10.18
CA SER A 129 24.40 10.46 9.20
C SER A 129 24.06 9.54 8.02
N PHE A 130 24.72 9.76 6.88
CA PHE A 130 24.75 8.79 5.77
C PHE A 130 26.09 8.03 5.81
N ASP A 131 26.43 7.54 7.01
CA ASP A 131 27.60 6.69 7.20
C ASP A 131 27.52 5.39 6.39
N THR A 132 28.66 4.72 6.28
CA THR A 132 28.82 3.43 5.62
C THR A 132 28.11 2.26 6.32
N VAL A 133 28.16 1.10 5.67
CA VAL A 133 28.09 -0.22 6.33
C VAL A 133 29.49 -0.83 6.44
N ASN A 134 29.67 -1.79 7.34
CA ASN A 134 30.84 -2.66 7.33
C ASN A 134 30.42 -4.14 7.28
N ILE A 135 30.94 -4.86 6.29
CA ILE A 135 30.85 -6.32 6.17
C ILE A 135 32.27 -6.82 5.94
N THR A 136 32.94 -7.25 7.01
CA THR A 136 34.31 -7.74 7.00
C THR A 136 34.30 -9.25 7.19
N LEU A 137 34.88 -9.98 6.23
CA LEU A 137 35.08 -11.43 6.30
C LEU A 137 36.32 -11.77 7.17
N PRO A 138 36.39 -12.97 7.76
CA PRO A 138 37.50 -13.40 8.61
C PRO A 138 38.89 -13.33 7.97
N GLN A 139 39.88 -12.90 8.75
CA GLN A 139 41.29 -12.85 8.35
C GLN A 139 41.87 -14.24 8.07
N SER A 140 41.40 -15.25 8.80
CA SER A 140 41.71 -16.68 8.61
C SER A 140 41.42 -17.18 7.19
N ILE A 141 40.53 -16.50 6.46
CA ILE A 141 40.03 -16.93 5.14
C ILE A 141 40.46 -15.97 4.02
N VAL A 142 40.32 -14.66 4.21
CA VAL A 142 40.66 -13.65 3.18
C VAL A 142 42.14 -13.24 3.19
N GLY A 143 42.87 -13.55 4.27
CA GLY A 143 44.23 -13.09 4.53
C GLY A 143 44.30 -11.86 5.44
N GLU A 144 45.51 -11.50 5.86
CA GLU A 144 45.75 -10.40 6.80
C GLU A 144 45.29 -9.04 6.23
N TYR A 145 44.54 -8.28 7.03
CA TYR A 145 44.27 -6.86 6.77
C TYR A 145 45.34 -5.99 7.45
N ASP A 146 45.52 -4.75 6.98
CA ASP A 146 46.38 -3.77 7.68
C ASP A 146 45.73 -3.37 9.01
N SER A 147 46.15 -4.05 10.08
CA SER A 147 45.52 -4.10 11.40
C SER A 147 46.20 -3.23 12.46
N LYS A 148 47.17 -2.38 12.06
CA LYS A 148 47.93 -1.54 12.97
C LYS A 148 47.00 -0.58 13.74
N PRO A 149 47.10 -0.50 15.08
CA PRO A 149 46.34 0.46 15.89
C PRO A 149 46.51 1.90 15.39
N TRP A 150 45.40 2.62 15.21
CA TRP A 150 45.37 4.00 14.72
C TRP A 150 44.69 4.98 15.69
N PRO A 151 45.04 4.99 16.99
CA PRO A 151 44.31 5.73 18.02
C PRO A 151 43.99 7.17 17.59
N HIS A 152 42.72 7.54 17.54
CA HIS A 152 42.26 8.87 17.12
C HIS A 152 40.98 9.28 17.84
N VAL A 153 40.65 10.57 17.69
CA VAL A 153 39.33 11.15 17.97
C VAL A 153 38.76 11.77 16.71
N ASP A 154 37.44 11.88 16.70
CA ASP A 154 36.61 12.30 15.57
C ASP A 154 35.87 13.63 15.85
N GLN A 155 36.41 14.40 16.79
CA GLN A 155 36.05 15.79 17.06
C GLN A 155 37.32 16.66 17.04
N ALA A 156 37.31 17.75 16.27
CA ALA A 156 38.42 18.70 16.23
C ALA A 156 38.62 19.40 17.59
N PRO A 157 39.85 19.69 18.03
CA PRO A 157 40.12 20.42 19.28
C PRO A 157 39.53 21.84 19.35
N GLU A 158 39.17 22.49 18.23
CA GLU A 158 38.45 23.78 18.27
C GLU A 158 36.95 23.64 18.60
N ARG A 159 36.43 22.40 18.63
CA ARG A 159 35.06 22.11 19.06
C ARG A 159 35.07 21.78 20.55
N SER A 160 34.75 22.77 21.37
CA SER A 160 34.53 22.57 22.80
C SER A 160 33.19 21.88 23.10
N GLY A 161 33.19 21.04 24.16
CA GLY A 161 32.02 20.32 24.65
C GLY A 161 31.57 19.18 23.74
N LEU A 162 30.47 18.49 24.12
CA LEU A 162 29.94 17.37 23.33
C LEU A 162 29.18 17.88 22.10
N GLN A 163 29.67 17.57 20.88
CA GLN A 163 29.02 17.98 19.62
C GLN A 163 28.62 16.84 18.68
N CYS A 164 29.12 15.61 18.89
CA CYS A 164 28.68 14.43 18.15
C CYS A 164 28.83 13.15 18.97
N VAL A 165 27.86 12.25 18.85
CA VAL A 165 27.84 10.93 19.50
C VAL A 165 27.66 9.89 18.40
N GLN A 166 28.72 9.13 18.11
CA GLN A 166 28.72 8.13 17.05
C GLN A 166 28.00 6.86 17.49
N GLY A 167 27.45 6.10 16.54
CA GLY A 167 26.71 4.87 16.79
C GLY A 167 27.01 3.74 15.82
N ILE A 168 27.08 2.52 16.35
CA ILE A 168 27.20 1.26 15.61
C ILE A 168 26.09 0.31 16.07
N VAL A 169 25.24 -0.10 15.14
CA VAL A 169 24.29 -1.20 15.36
C VAL A 169 24.96 -2.52 14.95
N ASN A 170 25.10 -3.43 15.91
CA ASN A 170 25.69 -4.74 15.68
C ASN A 170 24.68 -5.69 15.02
N LEU A 171 25.02 -6.25 13.85
CA LEU A 171 24.25 -7.31 13.21
C LEU A 171 24.90 -8.69 13.38
N SER A 172 26.20 -8.73 13.69
CA SER A 172 26.97 -9.91 14.08
C SER A 172 27.38 -9.85 15.56
N GLU A 173 27.88 -10.97 16.08
CA GLU A 173 28.59 -11.02 17.36
C GLU A 173 29.85 -10.14 17.29
N ALA A 174 30.20 -9.52 18.42
CA ALA A 174 31.46 -8.83 18.62
C ALA A 174 31.97 -9.11 20.03
N GLY A 175 32.41 -10.34 20.28
CA GLY A 175 33.06 -10.77 21.51
C GLY A 175 34.51 -10.27 21.68
N PRO A 176 35.25 -10.83 22.65
CA PRO A 176 36.62 -10.41 22.96
C PRO A 176 37.65 -10.70 21.85
N ALA A 177 37.47 -11.79 21.10
CA ALA A 177 38.34 -12.20 20.00
C ALA A 177 37.84 -11.75 18.61
N ASP A 178 36.62 -11.21 18.54
CA ASP A 178 35.97 -10.81 17.30
C ASP A 178 36.31 -9.35 16.93
N GLY A 179 36.26 -9.02 15.63
CA GLY A 179 36.52 -7.66 15.17
C GLY A 179 35.52 -6.64 15.71
N GLY A 180 35.97 -5.44 16.09
CA GLY A 180 35.10 -4.46 16.74
C GLY A 180 35.75 -3.12 17.09
N LEU A 181 35.02 -2.32 17.86
CA LEU A 181 35.47 -1.03 18.36
C LEU A 181 36.37 -1.22 19.59
N VAL A 182 37.53 -0.58 19.58
CA VAL A 182 38.43 -0.45 20.73
C VAL A 182 38.38 1.01 21.20
N VAL A 183 38.27 1.23 22.51
CA VAL A 183 38.17 2.55 23.14
C VAL A 183 39.11 2.67 24.33
N LEU A 184 39.68 3.85 24.54
CA LEU A 184 40.41 4.21 25.75
C LEU A 184 39.45 4.76 26.81
N LYS A 185 38.76 3.86 27.53
CA LYS A 185 37.71 4.16 28.51
C LYS A 185 38.12 5.31 29.45
N GLY A 186 37.27 6.33 29.53
CA GLY A 186 37.48 7.53 30.35
C GLY A 186 38.30 8.63 29.68
N SER A 187 38.66 8.52 28.40
CA SER A 187 39.42 9.57 27.70
C SER A 187 38.57 10.79 27.29
N ALA A 188 37.29 10.61 26.93
CA ALA A 188 36.44 11.71 26.48
C ALA A 188 36.26 12.85 27.51
N PRO A 189 36.10 12.58 28.83
CA PRO A 189 36.10 13.63 29.86
C PRO A 189 37.38 14.46 29.95
N LEU A 190 38.52 13.89 29.53
CA LEU A 190 39.85 14.51 29.59
C LEU A 190 40.26 15.18 28.26
N PHE A 191 39.39 15.21 27.26
CA PHE A 191 39.67 15.76 25.93
C PHE A 191 40.08 17.25 25.99
N ASP A 192 39.27 18.08 26.67
CA ASP A 192 39.51 19.52 26.77
C ASP A 192 40.80 19.79 27.59
N ASP A 193 41.03 19.03 28.67
CA ASP A 193 42.25 19.11 29.50
C ASP A 193 43.51 18.68 28.72
N PHE A 194 43.41 17.66 27.85
CA PHE A 194 44.52 17.20 27.02
C PHE A 194 44.97 18.28 26.04
N PHE A 195 44.03 18.90 25.32
CA PHE A 195 44.37 19.94 24.34
C PHE A 195 44.73 21.29 24.97
N ALA A 196 44.28 21.57 26.20
CA ALA A 196 44.79 22.67 26.99
C ALA A 196 46.26 22.46 27.42
N ALA A 197 46.65 21.22 27.75
CA ALA A 197 48.03 20.87 28.10
C ALA A 197 48.94 20.71 26.87
N ASN A 198 48.39 20.23 25.74
CA ASN A 198 49.11 19.94 24.50
C ASN A 198 48.46 20.70 23.31
N PRO A 199 48.63 22.03 23.22
CA PRO A 199 48.03 22.82 22.16
C PRO A 199 48.62 22.47 20.78
N VAL A 200 47.74 22.07 19.85
CA VAL A 200 48.13 21.74 18.47
C VAL A 200 48.54 23.02 17.74
N THR A 201 49.80 23.10 17.31
CA THR A 201 50.36 24.28 16.63
C THR A 201 50.79 23.96 15.19
N GLY A 202 50.37 24.81 14.25
CA GLY A 202 50.70 24.70 12.82
C GLY A 202 49.74 23.84 11.97
N PRO A 203 49.88 23.88 10.64
CA PRO A 203 49.10 23.05 9.73
C PRO A 203 49.56 21.59 9.79
N THR A 204 48.71 20.70 10.29
CA THR A 204 49.02 19.26 10.36
C THR A 204 48.64 18.53 9.06
N PRO A 205 49.45 17.56 8.57
CA PRO A 205 49.21 16.89 7.28
C PRO A 205 47.84 16.21 7.13
N TRP A 206 47.25 15.75 8.23
CA TRP A 206 45.95 15.07 8.26
C TRP A 206 44.74 16.02 8.26
N ARG A 207 44.91 17.30 8.63
CA ARG A 207 43.82 18.28 8.78
C ARG A 207 43.42 18.88 7.42
N THR A 208 42.89 18.03 6.55
CA THR A 208 42.25 18.43 5.29
C THR A 208 40.78 18.78 5.53
N ALA A 209 40.10 19.37 4.53
CA ALA A 209 38.68 19.69 4.63
C ALA A 209 37.81 18.43 4.91
N LYS A 210 38.16 17.29 4.30
CA LYS A 210 37.51 15.98 4.50
C LYS A 210 37.77 15.38 5.89
N HIS A 211 38.94 15.63 6.46
CA HIS A 211 39.40 15.08 7.74
C HIS A 211 39.52 16.16 8.83
N LYS A 212 38.71 17.21 8.76
CA LYS A 212 38.75 18.37 9.66
C LYS A 212 38.65 17.98 11.13
N ASP A 213 37.78 17.01 11.42
CA ASP A 213 37.45 16.56 12.77
C ASP A 213 38.29 15.35 13.25
N PHE A 214 39.22 14.86 12.42
CA PHE A 214 40.10 13.72 12.75
C PHE A 214 41.40 14.19 13.41
N HIS A 215 41.75 13.62 14.56
CA HIS A 215 43.04 13.82 15.23
C HIS A 215 43.66 12.49 15.69
N PRO A 216 44.80 12.07 15.12
CA PRO A 216 45.53 10.86 15.54
C PRO A 216 46.43 11.14 16.76
N PHE A 217 46.62 10.14 17.61
CA PHE A 217 47.49 10.19 18.78
C PHE A 217 48.75 9.34 18.60
N ALA A 218 49.85 9.76 19.22
CA ALA A 218 51.05 8.96 19.40
C ALA A 218 51.00 8.17 20.72
N GLU A 219 51.88 7.19 20.87
CA GLU A 219 51.98 6.38 22.09
C GLU A 219 52.31 7.22 23.35
N ALA A 220 53.01 8.35 23.17
CA ALA A 220 53.28 9.32 24.24
C ALA A 220 51.99 9.99 24.76
N ASP A 221 51.05 10.29 23.87
CA ASP A 221 49.76 10.87 24.24
C ASP A 221 48.87 9.83 24.93
N LEU A 222 48.90 8.58 24.45
CA LEU A 222 48.23 7.47 25.13
C LEU A 222 48.78 7.25 26.54
N ALA A 223 50.09 7.41 26.75
CA ALA A 223 50.68 7.38 28.09
C ALA A 223 50.15 8.51 29.00
N TRP A 224 49.88 9.71 28.49
CA TRP A 224 49.28 10.82 29.24
C TRP A 224 47.88 10.47 29.78
N TYR A 225 47.07 9.77 28.97
CA TYR A 225 45.73 9.29 29.36
C TYR A 225 45.81 8.11 30.33
N ARG A 226 46.68 7.11 30.08
CA ARG A 226 46.87 5.96 30.99
C ARG A 226 47.36 6.41 32.38
N ALA A 227 48.23 7.41 32.45
CA ALA A 227 48.68 8.03 33.70
C ALA A 227 47.54 8.71 34.50
N ARG A 228 46.39 8.95 33.89
CA ARG A 228 45.17 9.50 34.51
C ARG A 228 44.06 8.44 34.71
N GLY A 229 44.41 7.17 34.60
CA GLY A 229 43.49 6.05 34.87
C GLY A 229 42.62 5.65 33.68
N CYS A 230 42.89 6.11 32.45
CA CYS A 230 42.17 5.61 31.29
C CYS A 230 42.65 4.21 30.89
N GLU A 231 41.71 3.30 30.67
CA GLU A 231 41.97 1.87 30.39
C GLU A 231 41.63 1.52 28.94
N LEU A 232 42.42 0.66 28.30
CA LEU A 232 42.10 0.20 26.95
C LEU A 232 41.09 -0.94 26.99
N VAL A 233 39.96 -0.77 26.30
CA VAL A 233 38.84 -1.72 26.30
C VAL A 233 38.40 -2.05 24.88
N LYS A 234 38.38 -3.34 24.54
CA LYS A 234 37.66 -3.87 23.37
C LYS A 234 36.17 -3.93 23.72
N VAL A 235 35.35 -3.10 23.06
CA VAL A 235 33.91 -3.07 23.32
C VAL A 235 33.28 -4.36 22.79
N CYS A 236 32.53 -5.03 23.67
CA CYS A 236 31.86 -6.30 23.37
C CYS A 236 30.34 -6.11 23.28
N ALA A 237 29.73 -6.62 22.21
CA ALA A 237 28.32 -6.41 21.89
C ALA A 237 27.74 -7.58 21.09
N ALA A 238 26.51 -7.98 21.43
CA ALA A 238 25.79 -9.08 20.80
C ALA A 238 25.00 -8.62 19.56
N PRO A 239 24.54 -9.54 18.70
CA PRO A 239 23.65 -9.20 17.57
C PRO A 239 22.38 -8.49 18.05
N GLY A 240 22.21 -7.24 17.63
CA GLY A 240 21.10 -6.37 17.99
C GLY A 240 21.41 -5.35 19.09
N ASP A 241 22.61 -5.34 19.66
CA ASP A 241 23.05 -4.26 20.53
C ASP A 241 23.43 -3.00 19.73
N LEU A 242 23.26 -1.83 20.35
CA LEU A 242 23.74 -0.54 19.85
C LEU A 242 24.91 -0.08 20.72
N ILE A 243 26.09 0.12 20.11
CA ILE A 243 27.23 0.79 20.75
C ILE A 243 27.14 2.28 20.42
N ILE A 244 27.23 3.15 21.43
CA ILE A 244 27.41 4.60 21.24
C ILE A 244 28.68 5.11 21.92
N TRP A 245 29.35 6.09 21.32
CA TRP A 245 30.53 6.74 21.93
C TRP A 245 30.61 8.22 21.59
N ASP A 246 31.20 8.99 22.50
CA ASP A 246 31.51 10.41 22.31
C ASP A 246 32.54 10.54 21.18
N SER A 247 32.36 11.49 20.24
CA SER A 247 33.36 11.74 19.19
C SER A 247 34.73 12.19 19.75
N ARG A 248 34.78 12.66 21.01
CA ARG A 248 35.99 12.98 21.78
C ARG A 248 36.67 11.75 22.43
N GLN A 249 36.07 10.57 22.36
CA GLN A 249 36.59 9.32 22.92
C GLN A 249 37.71 8.78 22.01
N VAL A 250 38.92 8.55 22.56
CA VAL A 250 40.02 7.94 21.78
C VAL A 250 39.65 6.51 21.43
N HIS A 251 39.66 6.17 20.15
CA HIS A 251 39.18 4.88 19.66
C HIS A 251 39.84 4.44 18.34
N TRP A 252 39.62 3.18 17.96
CA TRP A 252 39.90 2.64 16.63
C TRP A 252 39.10 1.36 16.36
N ALA A 253 39.13 0.88 15.11
CA ALA A 253 38.59 -0.43 14.75
C ALA A 253 39.71 -1.48 14.76
N GLN A 254 39.44 -2.66 15.32
CA GLN A 254 40.35 -3.79 15.35
C GLN A 254 39.71 -4.98 14.60
N PHE A 255 40.51 -5.69 13.79
CA PHE A 255 40.12 -6.97 13.20
C PHE A 255 40.30 -8.10 14.22
N GLY A 256 39.41 -9.09 14.19
CA GLY A 256 39.47 -10.24 15.08
C GLY A 256 40.17 -11.45 14.46
N ASP A 257 40.47 -12.43 15.31
CA ASP A 257 41.09 -13.72 14.93
C ASP A 257 40.02 -14.83 14.74
N SER A 258 38.75 -14.48 14.92
CA SER A 258 37.58 -15.36 14.81
C SER A 258 37.07 -15.55 13.38
N ASP A 259 36.37 -16.66 13.12
CA ASP A 259 35.66 -16.92 11.85
C ASP A 259 34.29 -16.20 11.72
N VAL A 260 34.01 -15.18 12.55
CA VAL A 260 32.76 -14.40 12.49
C VAL A 260 32.81 -13.36 11.36
N VAL A 261 31.83 -13.40 10.45
CA VAL A 261 31.61 -12.34 9.46
C VAL A 261 31.06 -11.09 10.16
N ARG A 262 31.95 -10.14 10.46
CA ARG A 262 31.61 -8.89 11.14
C ARG A 262 30.67 -8.08 10.26
N SER A 263 29.46 -7.82 10.74
CA SER A 263 28.40 -7.12 10.02
C SER A 263 27.82 -6.02 10.90
N ILE A 264 27.97 -4.76 10.50
CA ILE A 264 27.45 -3.61 11.26
C ILE A 264 26.89 -2.51 10.36
N VAL A 265 25.96 -1.72 10.92
CA VAL A 265 25.44 -0.48 10.33
C VAL A 265 25.84 0.70 11.21
N TYR A 266 26.44 1.72 10.61
CA TYR A 266 26.73 2.98 11.30
C TYR A 266 25.48 3.88 11.32
N ALA A 267 25.18 4.41 12.50
CA ALA A 267 23.97 5.18 12.77
C ALA A 267 24.26 6.26 13.82
N THR A 268 24.69 7.43 13.35
CA THR A 268 25.04 8.59 14.17
C THR A 268 23.92 9.62 14.09
N TYR A 269 23.46 10.15 15.23
CA TYR A 269 22.36 11.11 15.30
C TYR A 269 22.72 12.37 16.09
N THR A 270 22.21 13.52 15.65
CA THR A 270 22.27 14.80 16.38
C THR A 270 20.96 15.58 16.20
N PRO A 271 20.65 16.56 17.06
CA PRO A 271 19.47 17.43 16.90
C PRO A 271 19.38 18.07 15.51
N ALA A 272 18.20 18.01 14.89
CA ALA A 272 17.93 18.61 13.58
C ALA A 272 18.00 20.14 13.58
N ALA A 273 17.86 20.76 14.76
CA ALA A 273 18.02 22.19 15.00
C ALA A 273 19.48 22.69 14.90
N TRP A 274 20.48 21.79 14.92
CA TRP A 274 21.90 22.15 14.77
C TRP A 274 22.36 22.25 13.31
N MET A 275 21.52 21.80 12.37
CA MET A 275 21.84 21.77 10.95
C MET A 275 21.42 23.08 10.27
N SER A 276 22.39 23.78 9.68
CA SER A 276 22.15 24.99 8.89
C SER A 276 21.28 24.71 7.66
N ASP A 277 20.64 25.73 7.09
CA ASP A 277 19.84 25.54 5.87
C ASP A 277 20.70 25.18 4.65
N ASP A 278 21.95 25.62 4.61
CA ASP A 278 22.91 25.24 3.56
C ASP A 278 23.37 23.79 3.71
N ASP A 279 23.69 23.35 4.94
CA ASP A 279 23.97 21.93 5.22
C ASP A 279 22.75 21.05 4.91
N ARG A 280 21.52 21.53 5.22
CA ARG A 280 20.26 20.84 4.90
C ARG A 280 20.04 20.68 3.39
N ARG A 281 20.36 21.71 2.60
CA ARG A 281 20.33 21.64 1.12
C ARG A 281 21.35 20.64 0.60
N LYS A 282 22.62 20.77 1.02
CA LYS A 282 23.69 19.85 0.63
C LYS A 282 23.40 18.39 1.00
N LYS A 283 22.81 18.15 2.17
CA LYS A 283 22.38 16.82 2.60
C LYS A 283 21.19 16.29 1.79
N THR A 284 20.35 17.16 1.23
CA THR A 284 19.26 16.76 0.33
C THR A 284 19.83 16.29 -1.00
N GLU A 285 20.74 17.07 -1.59
CA GLU A 285 21.48 16.72 -2.80
C GLU A 285 22.22 15.38 -2.67
N LEU A 286 22.99 15.20 -1.60
CA LEU A 286 23.70 13.92 -1.32
C LEU A 286 22.74 12.73 -1.16
N PHE A 287 21.55 12.93 -0.56
CA PHE A 287 20.54 11.88 -0.45
C PHE A 287 19.91 11.54 -1.81
N GLU A 288 19.69 12.52 -2.68
CA GLU A 288 19.15 12.34 -4.04
C GLU A 288 20.16 11.65 -4.98
N HIS A 289 21.45 11.82 -4.72
CA HIS A 289 22.54 11.11 -5.41
C HIS A 289 22.97 9.79 -4.73
N TYR A 290 22.32 9.39 -3.62
CA TYR A 290 22.62 8.19 -2.83
C TYR A 290 24.09 8.11 -2.33
N GLU A 291 24.70 9.27 -2.07
CA GLU A 291 26.10 9.37 -1.64
C GLU A 291 26.27 9.36 -0.12
N THR A 292 27.38 8.76 0.33
CA THR A 292 27.77 8.73 1.74
C THR A 292 28.12 10.12 2.29
N THR A 293 28.02 10.27 3.61
CA THR A 293 28.59 11.40 4.35
C THR A 293 29.64 10.92 5.34
N THR A 294 30.34 11.87 5.97
CA THR A 294 30.97 11.68 7.28
C THR A 294 29.92 11.32 8.34
N HIS A 295 30.41 10.93 9.52
CA HIS A 295 29.56 10.63 10.68
C HIS A 295 28.81 11.83 11.25
N TRP A 296 29.24 13.05 10.94
CA TRP A 296 28.58 14.28 11.38
C TRP A 296 27.21 14.44 10.70
N PRO A 297 26.07 14.38 11.42
CA PRO A 297 24.76 14.38 10.76
C PRO A 297 24.28 15.77 10.35
N HIS A 298 24.76 16.82 11.01
CA HIS A 298 24.26 18.20 10.87
C HIS A 298 25.25 19.16 10.19
N THR A 299 26.50 18.76 9.97
CA THR A 299 27.56 19.60 9.40
C THR A 299 28.72 18.73 8.87
N ASN A 300 29.79 19.35 8.37
CA ASN A 300 30.99 18.67 7.83
C ASN A 300 30.67 17.56 6.79
N LEU A 301 29.62 17.80 5.99
CA LEU A 301 29.09 16.84 5.03
C LEU A 301 30.05 16.72 3.83
N TYR A 302 30.94 15.73 3.87
CA TYR A 302 31.81 15.34 2.76
C TYR A 302 31.43 13.96 2.24
N THR A 303 31.36 13.86 0.92
CA THR A 303 31.14 12.62 0.18
C THR A 303 32.44 11.88 -0.10
N HIS A 304 32.36 10.57 -0.27
CA HIS A 304 33.43 9.76 -0.85
C HIS A 304 33.35 9.66 -2.38
N GLY A 305 32.26 10.16 -2.99
CA GLY A 305 31.97 10.03 -4.41
C GLY A 305 31.78 8.57 -4.81
N LYS A 306 31.96 8.32 -6.11
CA LYS A 306 31.89 6.99 -6.70
C LYS A 306 33.20 6.21 -6.58
N ALA A 307 33.09 4.90 -6.48
CA ALA A 307 34.19 3.95 -6.61
C ALA A 307 34.90 4.16 -7.95
N THR A 308 36.23 4.11 -7.93
CA THR A 308 37.07 4.29 -9.11
C THR A 308 38.14 3.20 -9.18
N VAL A 309 38.43 2.78 -10.40
CA VAL A 309 39.45 1.80 -10.76
C VAL A 309 40.43 2.45 -11.73
N THR A 310 41.73 2.19 -11.54
CA THR A 310 42.77 2.68 -12.46
C THR A 310 42.89 1.73 -13.64
N VAL A 311 42.61 2.23 -14.85
CA VAL A 311 42.73 1.47 -16.11
C VAL A 311 43.68 2.26 -17.03
N ASP A 312 44.75 1.60 -17.49
CA ASP A 312 45.78 2.21 -18.35
C ASP A 312 46.45 3.48 -17.77
N GLY A 313 46.40 3.67 -16.46
CA GLY A 313 46.92 4.85 -15.75
C GLY A 313 45.93 6.00 -15.56
N GLU A 314 44.70 5.88 -16.07
CA GLU A 314 43.60 6.82 -15.82
C GLU A 314 42.64 6.27 -14.75
N GLU A 315 42.17 7.13 -13.84
CA GLU A 315 41.06 6.78 -12.95
C GLU A 315 39.73 6.83 -13.72
N ARG A 316 39.00 5.73 -13.72
CA ARG A 316 37.65 5.61 -14.29
C ARG A 316 36.69 5.07 -13.23
N VAL A 317 35.41 5.40 -13.34
CA VAL A 317 34.39 4.87 -12.42
C VAL A 317 34.36 3.34 -12.50
N ASP A 318 34.26 2.66 -11.36
CA ASP A 318 34.15 1.20 -11.28
C ASP A 318 32.91 0.73 -12.08
N PRO A 319 33.04 -0.21 -13.03
CA PRO A 319 31.90 -0.79 -13.75
C PRO A 319 30.82 -1.42 -12.85
N LEU A 320 31.13 -1.73 -11.60
CA LEU A 320 30.21 -2.26 -10.59
C LEU A 320 29.49 -1.18 -9.79
N GLU A 321 29.86 0.10 -9.97
CA GLU A 321 29.24 1.24 -9.29
C GLU A 321 27.74 1.36 -9.60
N ARG A 322 26.95 1.79 -8.62
CA ARG A 322 25.51 1.88 -8.69
C ARG A 322 25.02 3.31 -8.52
N ASP A 323 24.37 3.82 -9.57
CA ASP A 323 23.62 5.09 -9.55
C ASP A 323 22.41 5.06 -8.59
N GLU A 324 21.99 3.88 -8.15
CA GLU A 324 20.89 3.70 -7.22
C GLU A 324 21.00 2.41 -6.39
N PRO A 325 20.51 2.39 -5.14
CA PRO A 325 20.53 1.18 -4.31
C PRO A 325 19.64 0.08 -4.89
N LEU A 326 20.09 -1.17 -4.76
CA LEU A 326 19.44 -2.38 -5.27
C LEU A 326 18.01 -2.51 -4.77
N THR A 327 17.77 -2.19 -3.49
CA THR A 327 16.43 -2.07 -2.94
C THR A 327 16.23 -0.66 -2.40
N LYS A 328 15.50 0.17 -3.16
CA LYS A 328 15.11 1.52 -2.72
C LYS A 328 14.13 1.50 -1.54
N PRO A 329 14.22 2.47 -0.60
CA PRO A 329 13.14 2.75 0.34
C PRO A 329 11.82 3.19 -0.37
N GLY A 330 10.64 2.75 0.12
CA GLY A 330 9.30 2.86 -0.55
C GLY A 330 8.13 2.98 0.47
N ALA A 331 7.04 3.77 0.27
CA ALA A 331 6.03 3.74 -0.80
C ALA A 331 4.97 2.72 -0.50
N ASP A 332 4.45 2.87 0.71
CA ASP A 332 3.02 2.97 0.97
C ASP A 332 2.21 3.95 0.06
N PRO A 333 1.34 3.44 -0.83
CA PRO A 333 0.38 4.23 -1.61
C PRO A 333 -0.62 5.06 -0.78
N LEU A 334 -0.80 4.75 0.51
CA LEU A 334 -1.66 5.52 1.42
C LEU A 334 -1.13 6.94 1.66
N ASN A 335 0.17 7.18 1.43
CA ASN A 335 0.80 8.50 1.54
C ASN A 335 0.65 9.35 0.26
N LEU A 336 -0.08 8.89 -0.76
CA LEU A 336 -0.37 9.69 -1.95
C LEU A 336 -1.12 10.99 -1.59
N PRO A 337 -0.81 12.13 -2.25
CA PRO A 337 -1.57 13.37 -2.06
C PRO A 337 -3.06 13.16 -2.30
N GLN A 338 -3.92 13.79 -1.49
CA GLN A 338 -5.38 13.60 -1.58
C GLN A 338 -5.94 13.97 -2.97
N TRP A 339 -5.30 14.90 -3.70
CA TRP A 339 -5.65 15.20 -5.09
C TRP A 339 -5.37 14.03 -6.04
N HIS A 340 -4.24 13.32 -5.87
CA HIS A 340 -3.87 12.15 -6.68
C HIS A 340 -4.87 11.01 -6.45
N LYS A 341 -5.24 10.76 -5.19
CA LYS A 341 -6.26 9.77 -4.80
C LYS A 341 -7.62 10.04 -5.47
N TRP A 342 -8.03 11.31 -5.51
CA TRP A 342 -9.23 11.73 -6.22
C TRP A 342 -9.12 11.58 -7.75
N VAL A 343 -7.98 11.93 -8.35
CA VAL A 343 -7.73 11.70 -9.79
C VAL A 343 -7.82 10.22 -10.13
N MET A 344 -7.21 9.33 -9.35
CA MET A 344 -7.34 7.87 -9.53
C MET A 344 -8.80 7.42 -9.43
N THR A 345 -9.52 7.87 -8.40
CA THR A 345 -10.95 7.54 -8.22
C THR A 345 -11.80 8.01 -9.41
N PHE A 346 -11.51 9.19 -9.95
CA PHE A 346 -12.19 9.73 -11.14
C PHE A 346 -11.84 8.94 -12.40
N VAL A 347 -10.58 8.58 -12.63
CA VAL A 347 -10.16 7.78 -13.81
C VAL A 347 -10.75 6.38 -13.79
N LEU A 348 -10.71 5.70 -12.64
CA LEU A 348 -11.37 4.40 -12.43
C LEU A 348 -12.90 4.53 -12.63
N GLY A 349 -13.48 5.62 -12.11
CA GLY A 349 -14.89 5.95 -12.31
C GLY A 349 -15.25 6.15 -13.79
N MET A 350 -14.43 6.88 -14.56
CA MET A 350 -14.66 7.12 -15.99
C MET A 350 -14.49 5.86 -16.83
N PHE A 351 -13.53 4.98 -16.51
CA PHE A 351 -13.46 3.63 -17.10
C PHE A 351 -14.74 2.84 -16.80
N SER A 352 -15.24 2.92 -15.57
CA SER A 352 -16.47 2.26 -15.14
C SER A 352 -17.73 2.80 -15.84
N VAL A 353 -17.85 4.12 -16.00
CA VAL A 353 -18.87 4.79 -16.80
C VAL A 353 -18.88 4.25 -18.23
N LEU A 354 -17.73 4.25 -18.91
CA LEU A 354 -17.63 3.82 -20.31
C LEU A 354 -17.88 2.33 -20.47
N GLY A 355 -17.36 1.50 -19.55
CA GLY A 355 -17.60 0.06 -19.54
C GLY A 355 -19.09 -0.27 -19.47
N VAL A 356 -19.81 0.26 -18.48
CA VAL A 356 -21.25 0.01 -18.31
C VAL A 356 -22.10 0.64 -19.42
N LEU A 357 -21.72 1.81 -19.94
CA LEU A 357 -22.41 2.42 -21.08
C LEU A 357 -22.28 1.57 -22.34
N LEU A 358 -21.07 1.06 -22.64
CA LEU A 358 -20.82 0.27 -23.83
C LEU A 358 -21.51 -1.11 -23.76
N THR A 359 -21.64 -1.71 -22.57
CA THR A 359 -22.34 -2.99 -22.40
C THR A 359 -23.87 -2.81 -22.32
N SER A 360 -24.36 -1.96 -21.42
CA SER A 360 -25.80 -1.86 -21.09
C SER A 360 -26.51 -0.59 -21.60
N GLY A 361 -25.76 0.42 -22.06
CA GLY A 361 -26.30 1.71 -22.53
C GLY A 361 -26.97 1.69 -23.91
N MET A 362 -27.10 0.51 -24.55
CA MET A 362 -27.78 0.36 -25.85
C MET A 362 -29.32 0.34 -25.72
N GLY A 363 -29.86 0.19 -24.52
CA GLY A 363 -31.31 0.18 -24.23
C GLY A 363 -32.17 1.23 -24.97
N PRO A 364 -31.77 2.52 -25.03
CA PRO A 364 -32.58 3.56 -25.69
C PRO A 364 -32.68 3.45 -27.22
N PHE A 365 -31.88 2.62 -27.89
CA PHE A 365 -31.87 2.49 -29.36
C PHE A 365 -31.91 1.03 -29.85
N THR A 366 -32.32 0.09 -29.00
CA THR A 366 -32.53 -1.33 -29.36
C THR A 366 -33.52 -1.48 -30.52
N THR A 367 -34.58 -0.68 -30.57
CA THR A 367 -35.54 -0.61 -31.69
C THR A 367 -34.88 -0.29 -33.03
N THR A 368 -33.88 0.60 -33.03
CA THR A 368 -33.10 0.97 -34.23
C THR A 368 -32.16 -0.16 -34.65
N MET A 369 -31.57 -0.89 -33.69
CA MET A 369 -30.78 -2.10 -33.98
C MET A 369 -31.64 -3.19 -34.64
N ASP A 370 -32.84 -3.40 -34.11
CA ASP A 370 -33.71 -4.48 -34.57
C ASP A 370 -34.24 -4.24 -35.98
N ALA A 371 -34.64 -3.00 -36.29
CA ALA A 371 -34.95 -2.58 -37.65
C ALA A 371 -33.76 -2.74 -38.62
N TYR A 372 -32.53 -2.43 -38.19
CA TYR A 372 -31.33 -2.57 -39.01
C TYR A 372 -30.97 -4.03 -39.32
N TYR A 373 -31.28 -4.97 -38.41
CA TYR A 373 -31.03 -6.41 -38.58
C TYR A 373 -32.27 -7.19 -39.05
N ASN A 374 -33.25 -6.52 -39.65
CA ASN A 374 -34.50 -7.10 -40.20
C ASN A 374 -35.31 -7.91 -39.16
N HIS A 375 -35.45 -7.39 -37.94
CA HIS A 375 -36.21 -8.01 -36.85
C HIS A 375 -35.79 -9.45 -36.52
N ASN A 376 -34.48 -9.72 -36.60
CA ASN A 376 -33.94 -11.02 -36.23
C ASN A 376 -34.06 -11.21 -34.70
N PRO A 377 -34.64 -12.32 -34.19
CA PRO A 377 -34.72 -12.56 -32.74
C PRO A 377 -33.36 -12.46 -32.02
N ARG A 378 -32.27 -12.74 -32.75
CA ARG A 378 -30.88 -12.61 -32.28
C ARG A 378 -30.38 -11.18 -32.13
N THR A 379 -31.19 -10.16 -32.39
CA THR A 379 -30.82 -8.77 -32.00
C THR A 379 -30.77 -8.65 -30.47
N ASN A 380 -31.62 -9.38 -29.73
CA ASN A 380 -31.63 -9.35 -28.26
C ASN A 380 -30.33 -9.94 -27.64
N ASP A 381 -29.65 -10.83 -28.37
CA ASP A 381 -28.31 -11.36 -28.02
C ASP A 381 -27.31 -10.21 -27.74
N LEU A 382 -27.44 -9.06 -28.43
CA LEU A 382 -26.59 -7.87 -28.27
C LEU A 382 -26.73 -7.20 -26.89
N MET A 383 -27.82 -7.41 -26.17
CA MET A 383 -28.00 -6.93 -24.80
C MET A 383 -27.73 -8.04 -23.76
N THR A 384 -28.02 -9.28 -24.14
CA THR A 384 -28.03 -10.42 -23.22
C THR A 384 -26.61 -10.96 -22.96
N TYR A 385 -25.86 -11.36 -23.99
CA TYR A 385 -24.52 -11.96 -23.82
C TYR A 385 -23.48 -11.05 -23.15
N PRO A 386 -23.44 -9.72 -23.37
CA PRO A 386 -22.54 -8.83 -22.64
C PRO A 386 -22.53 -9.02 -21.11
N THR A 387 -23.69 -9.27 -20.50
CA THR A 387 -23.79 -9.47 -19.03
C THR A 387 -23.10 -10.75 -18.56
N LEU A 388 -23.15 -11.82 -19.35
CA LEU A 388 -22.42 -13.07 -19.13
C LEU A 388 -20.90 -12.84 -19.24
N PHE A 389 -20.46 -12.15 -20.29
CA PHE A 389 -19.04 -11.88 -20.50
C PHE A 389 -18.44 -10.91 -19.48
N MET A 390 -19.21 -9.94 -18.94
CA MET A 390 -18.78 -9.16 -17.77
C MET A 390 -18.51 -10.05 -16.55
N GLY A 391 -19.34 -11.08 -16.31
CA GLY A 391 -19.13 -12.05 -15.25
C GLY A 391 -17.88 -12.92 -15.45
N ILE A 392 -17.68 -13.44 -16.67
CA ILE A 392 -16.49 -14.22 -17.05
C ILE A 392 -15.21 -13.36 -16.92
N GLY A 393 -15.25 -12.10 -17.36
CA GLY A 393 -14.12 -11.19 -17.29
C GLY A 393 -13.61 -11.00 -15.86
N ASN A 394 -14.52 -10.84 -14.89
CA ASN A 394 -14.17 -10.74 -13.47
C ASN A 394 -13.45 -11.98 -12.93
N LEU A 395 -13.88 -13.18 -13.34
CA LEU A 395 -13.24 -14.44 -12.93
C LEU A 395 -11.83 -14.61 -13.50
N ILE A 396 -11.57 -14.15 -14.73
CA ILE A 396 -10.26 -14.28 -15.39
C ILE A 396 -9.27 -13.25 -14.85
N ALA A 397 -9.67 -11.97 -14.82
CA ALA A 397 -8.74 -10.87 -14.62
C ALA A 397 -8.34 -10.67 -13.16
N MET A 398 -9.18 -11.00 -12.18
CA MET A 398 -8.79 -10.82 -10.77
C MET A 398 -7.66 -11.76 -10.31
N PRO A 399 -7.68 -13.08 -10.61
CA PRO A 399 -6.55 -13.96 -10.35
C PRO A 399 -5.29 -13.52 -11.10
N LEU A 400 -5.41 -13.04 -12.35
CA LEU A 400 -4.29 -12.48 -13.10
C LEU A 400 -3.72 -11.23 -12.42
N ALA A 401 -4.58 -10.33 -11.92
CA ALA A 401 -4.17 -9.12 -11.23
C ALA A 401 -3.52 -9.41 -9.85
N MET A 402 -3.86 -10.54 -9.23
CA MET A 402 -3.16 -11.06 -8.04
C MET A 402 -1.78 -11.64 -8.36
N ALA A 403 -1.62 -12.29 -9.53
CA ALA A 403 -0.34 -12.85 -9.95
C ALA A 403 0.63 -11.79 -10.50
N VAL A 404 0.16 -10.90 -11.37
CA VAL A 404 0.98 -10.03 -12.23
C VAL A 404 1.05 -8.58 -11.73
N GLY A 405 0.02 -8.09 -11.03
CA GLY A 405 -0.13 -6.68 -10.61
C GLY A 405 -1.47 -6.09 -11.07
N ARG A 406 -1.95 -5.03 -10.39
CA ARG A 406 -3.25 -4.41 -10.70
C ARG A 406 -3.19 -3.53 -11.94
N ARG A 407 -2.13 -2.73 -12.07
CA ARG A 407 -1.91 -1.79 -13.18
C ARG A 407 -1.81 -2.46 -14.55
N PRO A 408 -1.02 -3.53 -14.78
CA PRO A 408 -0.93 -4.14 -16.12
C PRO A 408 -2.28 -4.72 -16.58
N ILE A 409 -3.05 -5.33 -15.67
CA ILE A 409 -4.37 -5.90 -15.99
C ILE A 409 -5.43 -4.80 -16.20
N PHE A 410 -5.39 -3.72 -15.42
CA PHE A 410 -6.27 -2.57 -15.65
C PHE A 410 -5.99 -1.89 -17.00
N LEU A 411 -4.73 -1.63 -17.33
CA LEU A 411 -4.34 -1.02 -18.61
C LEU A 411 -4.67 -1.94 -19.80
N ALA A 412 -4.43 -3.24 -19.69
CA ALA A 412 -4.84 -4.21 -20.70
C ALA A 412 -6.37 -4.21 -20.91
N SER A 413 -7.16 -4.10 -19.83
CA SER A 413 -8.62 -4.03 -19.91
C SER A 413 -9.10 -2.73 -20.57
N ALA A 414 -8.52 -1.58 -20.22
CA ALA A 414 -8.82 -0.31 -20.88
C ALA A 414 -8.46 -0.31 -22.37
N LEU A 415 -7.37 -0.99 -22.76
CA LEU A 415 -7.02 -1.20 -24.17
C LEU A 415 -8.03 -2.11 -24.89
N VAL A 416 -8.42 -3.25 -24.28
CA VAL A 416 -9.41 -4.18 -24.86
C VAL A 416 -10.79 -3.52 -24.99
N LEU A 417 -11.22 -2.71 -24.03
CA LEU A 417 -12.46 -1.93 -24.12
C LEU A 417 -12.44 -0.96 -25.32
N THR A 418 -11.30 -0.29 -25.52
CA THR A 418 -11.10 0.65 -26.63
C THR A 418 -11.12 -0.07 -27.98
N VAL A 419 -10.33 -1.15 -28.13
CA VAL A 419 -10.24 -1.93 -29.38
C VAL A 419 -11.56 -2.64 -29.70
N GLY A 420 -12.23 -3.21 -28.70
CA GLY A 420 -13.54 -3.84 -28.86
C GLY A 420 -14.62 -2.86 -29.30
N SER A 421 -14.58 -1.62 -28.81
CA SER A 421 -15.48 -0.54 -29.27
C SER A 421 -15.25 -0.20 -30.75
N ILE A 422 -13.98 -0.11 -31.19
CA ILE A 422 -13.63 0.10 -32.61
C ILE A 422 -14.11 -1.07 -33.47
N TRP A 423 -13.98 -2.31 -32.99
CA TRP A 423 -14.48 -3.50 -33.69
C TRP A 423 -16.01 -3.44 -33.86
N CYS A 424 -16.76 -3.10 -32.80
CA CYS A 424 -18.21 -2.90 -32.91
C CYS A 424 -18.58 -1.81 -33.94
N ALA A 425 -17.88 -0.67 -33.94
CA ALA A 425 -18.05 0.40 -34.94
C ALA A 425 -17.74 -0.06 -36.37
N ALA A 426 -16.78 -0.97 -36.55
CA ALA A 426 -16.36 -1.51 -37.85
C ALA A 426 -17.19 -2.71 -38.32
N SER A 427 -17.96 -3.35 -37.44
CA SER A 427 -18.69 -4.59 -37.72
C SER A 427 -19.66 -4.46 -38.92
N LYS A 428 -19.79 -5.54 -39.70
CA LYS A 428 -20.65 -5.63 -40.90
C LYS A 428 -21.69 -6.75 -40.85
N SER A 429 -21.67 -7.59 -39.81
CA SER A 429 -22.59 -8.71 -39.62
C SER A 429 -23.00 -8.80 -38.14
N LEU A 430 -24.22 -9.28 -37.88
CA LEU A 430 -24.75 -9.44 -36.52
C LEU A 430 -23.83 -10.31 -35.65
N GLY A 431 -23.33 -11.43 -36.19
CA GLY A 431 -22.38 -12.29 -35.48
C GLY A 431 -21.05 -11.62 -35.12
N SER A 432 -20.50 -10.78 -36.01
CA SER A 432 -19.30 -9.99 -35.68
C SER A 432 -19.59 -8.86 -34.68
N HIS A 433 -20.82 -8.35 -34.65
CA HIS A 433 -21.22 -7.30 -33.71
C HIS A 433 -21.40 -7.88 -32.30
N ILE A 434 -22.06 -9.04 -32.17
CA ILE A 434 -22.16 -9.81 -30.91
C ILE A 434 -20.76 -10.14 -30.39
N ALA A 435 -19.89 -10.77 -31.19
CA ALA A 435 -18.55 -11.16 -30.76
C ALA A 435 -17.67 -9.97 -30.31
N GLY A 436 -17.78 -8.81 -30.98
CA GLY A 436 -17.11 -7.58 -30.56
C GLY A 436 -17.63 -7.06 -29.21
N ARG A 437 -18.94 -7.16 -28.97
CA ARG A 437 -19.58 -6.78 -27.69
C ARG A 437 -19.21 -7.74 -26.57
N ASP A 438 -19.10 -9.04 -26.84
CA ASP A 438 -18.66 -10.03 -25.85
C ASP A 438 -17.22 -9.76 -25.39
N ILE A 439 -16.31 -9.46 -26.33
CA ILE A 439 -14.90 -9.18 -26.02
C ILE A 439 -14.73 -7.84 -25.28
N LEU A 440 -15.45 -6.79 -25.66
CA LEU A 440 -15.41 -5.53 -24.88
C LEU A 440 -16.03 -5.69 -23.49
N SER A 441 -16.99 -6.62 -23.33
CA SER A 441 -17.65 -6.91 -22.04
C SER A 441 -16.73 -7.62 -21.04
N LEU A 442 -15.83 -8.49 -21.50
CA LEU A 442 -14.77 -9.09 -20.65
C LEU A 442 -13.92 -8.00 -19.96
N ALA A 443 -13.60 -6.93 -20.69
CA ALA A 443 -12.90 -5.77 -20.14
C ALA A 443 -13.82 -4.90 -19.27
N ALA A 444 -15.06 -4.63 -19.70
CA ALA A 444 -16.02 -3.84 -18.94
C ALA A 444 -16.32 -4.45 -17.55
N GLY A 445 -16.27 -5.78 -17.40
CA GLY A 445 -16.43 -6.45 -16.10
C GLY A 445 -15.48 -5.93 -15.02
N GLN A 446 -14.26 -5.51 -15.38
CA GLN A 446 -13.25 -4.99 -14.43
C GLN A 446 -13.67 -3.71 -13.72
N SER A 447 -14.67 -3.00 -14.27
CA SER A 447 -15.28 -1.84 -13.61
C SER A 447 -15.93 -2.20 -12.27
N GLU A 448 -16.32 -3.46 -12.08
CA GLU A 448 -17.15 -3.89 -10.96
C GLU A 448 -16.40 -4.62 -9.84
N ALA A 449 -15.32 -5.34 -10.16
CA ALA A 449 -14.48 -6.00 -9.15
C ALA A 449 -13.09 -5.36 -9.00
N LEU A 450 -12.36 -5.13 -10.11
CA LEU A 450 -10.99 -4.61 -10.06
C LEU A 450 -10.93 -3.13 -9.65
N CYS A 451 -11.85 -2.30 -10.14
CA CYS A 451 -11.85 -0.87 -9.81
C CYS A 451 -12.21 -0.59 -8.33
N PRO A 452 -13.27 -1.20 -7.74
CA PRO A 452 -13.50 -1.09 -6.30
C PRO A 452 -12.35 -1.65 -5.46
N LEU A 453 -11.71 -2.73 -5.90
CA LEU A 453 -10.55 -3.29 -5.21
C LEU A 453 -9.38 -2.30 -5.17
N ILE A 454 -9.01 -1.68 -6.30
CA ILE A 454 -7.95 -0.67 -6.36
C ILE A 454 -8.22 0.50 -5.40
N ILE A 455 -9.50 0.82 -5.14
CA ILE A 455 -9.91 1.88 -4.20
C ILE A 455 -9.88 1.42 -2.72
N GLN A 456 -9.83 0.12 -2.47
CA GLN A 456 -10.11 -0.51 -1.18
C GLN A 456 -8.90 -1.27 -0.60
N VAL A 457 -9.18 -2.31 0.19
CA VAL A 457 -8.23 -2.96 1.08
C VAL A 457 -8.46 -4.47 1.01
N SER A 458 -7.42 -5.25 0.73
CA SER A 458 -7.41 -6.72 0.83
C SER A 458 -6.23 -7.19 1.69
N PRO A 459 -6.43 -7.92 2.80
CA PRO A 459 -5.36 -8.55 3.59
C PRO A 459 -4.72 -9.74 2.82
N PRO A 460 -3.67 -10.39 3.37
CA PRO A 460 -3.01 -11.48 2.67
C PRO A 460 -3.87 -12.74 2.68
N SER A 461 -3.49 -13.68 1.81
CA SER A 461 -3.79 -15.08 2.04
C SER A 461 -2.57 -15.76 2.65
N THR A 462 -2.67 -16.21 3.90
CA THR A 462 -1.61 -16.95 4.60
C THR A 462 -1.32 -18.31 3.95
N GLY A 463 -0.15 -18.88 4.26
CA GLY A 463 0.20 -20.24 3.86
C GLY A 463 -0.21 -21.27 4.91
N PRO A 464 -0.29 -22.57 4.56
CA PRO A 464 -0.57 -23.65 5.51
C PRO A 464 0.51 -23.84 6.60
N SER A 465 1.62 -23.08 6.54
CA SER A 465 2.75 -23.09 7.48
C SER A 465 2.79 -21.87 8.41
N GLY A 466 1.71 -21.09 8.52
CA GLY A 466 1.68 -19.85 9.33
C GLY A 466 2.49 -18.69 8.74
N GLN A 467 3.16 -18.91 7.61
CA GLN A 467 3.89 -17.88 6.89
C GLN A 467 2.90 -16.88 6.26
N SER A 468 2.98 -15.61 6.66
CA SER A 468 2.26 -14.52 6.02
C SER A 468 2.82 -14.29 4.61
N LEU A 469 2.04 -14.61 3.56
CA LEU A 469 2.48 -14.36 2.19
C LEU A 469 2.31 -12.88 1.81
N ARG A 470 3.20 -12.43 0.92
CA ARG A 470 3.39 -11.07 0.41
C ARG A 470 2.25 -10.56 -0.51
N ASP A 471 1.00 -10.70 -0.08
CA ASP A 471 -0.18 -10.42 -0.92
C ASP A 471 -1.23 -9.50 -0.25
N SER A 472 -0.93 -8.93 0.92
CA SER A 472 -1.80 -7.95 1.63
C SER A 472 -1.59 -6.53 1.14
N THR A 473 -2.66 -5.82 0.82
CA THR A 473 -2.62 -4.47 0.27
C THR A 473 -3.72 -3.58 0.89
N GLN A 474 -3.35 -2.49 1.57
CA GLN A 474 -4.27 -1.36 1.79
C GLN A 474 -3.94 -0.31 0.74
N GLU A 475 -4.87 -0.07 -0.20
CA GLU A 475 -4.47 0.40 -1.53
C GLU A 475 -4.49 1.93 -1.68
N ILE A 476 -5.48 2.67 -1.13
CA ILE A 476 -5.49 4.15 -1.24
C ILE A 476 -6.13 4.85 -0.01
N HIS A 477 -7.17 4.28 0.59
CA HIS A 477 -7.96 4.92 1.64
C HIS A 477 -8.04 4.10 2.94
N PHE A 478 -8.21 4.80 4.07
CA PHE A 478 -8.36 4.17 5.38
C PHE A 478 -9.66 3.36 5.49
N VAL A 479 -9.60 2.31 6.33
CA VAL A 479 -10.73 1.42 6.65
C VAL A 479 -11.99 2.18 7.10
N HIS A 480 -11.84 3.31 7.81
CA HIS A 480 -12.96 4.12 8.29
C HIS A 480 -13.57 5.06 7.24
N GLU A 481 -12.91 5.29 6.10
CA GLU A 481 -13.43 6.08 4.98
C GLU A 481 -14.04 5.22 3.86
N ARG A 482 -13.75 3.91 3.83
CA ARG A 482 -14.01 3.00 2.68
C ARG A 482 -15.42 3.10 2.10
N SER A 483 -16.45 3.19 2.95
CA SER A 483 -17.86 3.25 2.57
C SER A 483 -18.17 4.53 1.81
N SER A 484 -17.72 5.68 2.33
CA SER A 484 -17.86 6.98 1.66
C SER A 484 -17.10 7.05 0.32
N ARG A 485 -15.90 6.46 0.22
CA ARG A 485 -15.10 6.48 -1.03
C ARG A 485 -15.69 5.56 -2.10
N LEU A 486 -16.18 4.38 -1.71
CA LEU A 486 -16.94 3.51 -2.61
C LEU A 486 -18.25 4.17 -3.06
N ALA A 487 -18.97 4.85 -2.16
CA ALA A 487 -20.16 5.61 -2.51
C ALA A 487 -19.86 6.70 -3.55
N TRP A 488 -18.74 7.40 -3.44
CA TRP A 488 -18.30 8.37 -4.46
C TRP A 488 -17.96 7.71 -5.79
N PHE A 489 -17.24 6.58 -5.80
CA PHE A 489 -16.97 5.81 -7.02
C PHE A 489 -18.26 5.37 -7.72
N SER A 490 -19.19 4.74 -6.98
CA SER A 490 -20.49 4.32 -7.51
C SER A 490 -21.35 5.50 -7.97
N ALA A 491 -21.28 6.65 -7.28
CA ALA A 491 -21.98 7.86 -7.72
C ALA A 491 -21.39 8.45 -9.02
N ILE A 492 -20.07 8.48 -9.18
CA ILE A 492 -19.41 8.90 -10.43
C ILE A 492 -19.84 7.96 -11.58
N GLN A 493 -19.79 6.64 -11.35
CA GLN A 493 -20.24 5.63 -12.30
C GLN A 493 -21.71 5.83 -12.72
N SER A 494 -22.60 6.01 -11.75
CA SER A 494 -24.04 6.10 -11.98
C SER A 494 -24.44 7.42 -12.65
N ILE A 495 -23.90 8.56 -12.18
CA ILE A 495 -24.14 9.88 -12.78
C ILE A 495 -23.59 9.93 -14.21
N GLY A 496 -22.36 9.46 -14.42
CA GLY A 496 -21.74 9.46 -15.75
C GLY A 496 -22.45 8.53 -16.72
N SER A 497 -22.81 7.31 -16.30
CA SER A 497 -23.55 6.37 -17.14
C SER A 497 -24.92 6.92 -17.53
N ALA A 498 -25.68 7.47 -16.58
CA ALA A 498 -26.98 8.09 -16.86
C ALA A 498 -26.87 9.30 -17.80
N ALA A 499 -25.91 10.21 -17.55
CA ALA A 499 -25.68 11.38 -18.40
C ALA A 499 -25.30 11.00 -19.84
N LEU A 500 -24.41 10.01 -20.01
CA LEU A 500 -24.02 9.54 -21.34
C LEU A 500 -25.11 8.68 -22.01
N THR A 501 -26.00 8.03 -21.25
CA THR A 501 -27.18 7.33 -21.79
C THR A 501 -28.24 8.31 -22.28
N ILE A 502 -28.41 9.46 -21.62
CA ILE A 502 -29.22 10.57 -22.14
C ILE A 502 -28.59 11.08 -23.46
N ALA A 503 -27.29 11.39 -23.46
CA ALA A 503 -26.58 11.86 -24.65
C ALA A 503 -26.62 10.86 -25.81
N THR A 504 -26.60 9.56 -25.51
CA THR A 504 -26.69 8.45 -26.47
C THR A 504 -27.93 8.54 -27.35
N SER A 505 -29.10 8.86 -26.78
CA SER A 505 -30.35 8.96 -27.53
C SER A 505 -30.27 10.02 -28.63
N TYR A 506 -29.75 11.22 -28.29
CA TYR A 506 -29.55 12.30 -29.26
C TYR A 506 -28.44 11.99 -30.28
N LEU A 507 -27.34 11.38 -29.83
CA LEU A 507 -26.17 11.07 -30.66
C LEU A 507 -26.51 10.03 -31.73
N VAL A 508 -27.24 8.96 -31.38
CA VAL A 508 -27.65 7.92 -32.33
C VAL A 508 -28.60 8.47 -33.38
N ILE A 509 -29.53 9.37 -33.01
CA ILE A 509 -30.43 10.03 -33.97
C ILE A 509 -29.66 10.95 -34.93
N ALA A 510 -28.67 11.71 -34.44
CA ALA A 510 -27.94 12.69 -35.25
C ALA A 510 -26.81 12.11 -36.13
N LEU A 511 -26.08 11.10 -35.63
CA LEU A 511 -24.86 10.57 -36.26
C LEU A 511 -24.92 9.06 -36.57
N GLY A 512 -25.96 8.37 -36.11
CA GLY A 512 -26.10 6.93 -36.25
C GLY A 512 -25.28 6.12 -35.23
N TRP A 513 -25.67 4.86 -35.06
CA TRP A 513 -25.11 3.94 -34.07
C TRP A 513 -23.62 3.59 -34.27
N ARG A 514 -23.09 3.73 -35.49
CA ARG A 514 -21.67 3.45 -35.76
C ARG A 514 -20.77 4.55 -35.15
N TRP A 515 -21.21 5.80 -35.22
CA TRP A 515 -20.54 6.93 -34.59
C TRP A 515 -20.70 6.95 -33.06
N TRP A 516 -21.78 6.35 -32.53
CA TRP A 516 -21.90 6.08 -31.09
C TRP A 516 -20.70 5.27 -30.57
N TYR A 517 -20.42 4.11 -31.16
CA TYR A 517 -19.23 3.33 -30.82
C TYR A 517 -17.92 4.10 -31.09
N GLY A 518 -17.84 4.87 -32.19
CA GLY A 518 -16.65 5.66 -32.53
C GLY A 518 -16.31 6.73 -31.47
N ILE A 519 -17.31 7.49 -31.01
CA ILE A 519 -17.13 8.54 -30.00
C ILE A 519 -16.75 7.94 -28.64
N PHE A 520 -17.39 6.84 -28.22
CA PHE A 520 -17.03 6.18 -26.97
C PHE A 520 -15.72 5.39 -27.05
N ALA A 521 -15.30 4.94 -28.23
CA ALA A 521 -13.93 4.44 -28.44
C ALA A 521 -12.88 5.55 -28.26
N ILE A 522 -13.11 6.76 -28.78
CA ILE A 522 -12.21 7.91 -28.55
C ILE A 522 -12.15 8.24 -27.06
N ALA A 523 -13.31 8.31 -26.38
CA ALA A 523 -13.36 8.55 -24.93
C ALA A 523 -12.61 7.46 -24.13
N SER A 524 -12.77 6.19 -24.50
CA SER A 524 -12.06 5.05 -23.90
C SER A 524 -10.54 5.14 -24.13
N GLY A 525 -10.11 5.54 -25.33
CA GLY A 525 -8.70 5.79 -25.64
C GLY A 525 -8.09 6.93 -24.82
N VAL A 526 -8.85 8.02 -24.61
CA VAL A 526 -8.43 9.12 -23.70
C VAL A 526 -8.31 8.62 -22.27
N VAL A 527 -9.28 7.84 -21.76
CA VAL A 527 -9.21 7.24 -20.42
C VAL A 527 -8.02 6.28 -20.29
N PHE A 528 -7.69 5.51 -21.34
CA PHE A 528 -6.48 4.66 -21.37
C PHE A 528 -5.18 5.49 -21.26
N LEU A 529 -5.06 6.59 -22.03
CA LEU A 529 -3.89 7.47 -21.96
C LEU A 529 -3.74 8.16 -20.59
N VAL A 530 -4.86 8.63 -20.01
CA VAL A 530 -4.87 9.23 -18.67
C VAL A 530 -4.56 8.17 -17.60
N ALA A 531 -5.10 6.96 -17.71
CA ALA A 531 -4.77 5.84 -16.84
C ALA A 531 -3.28 5.50 -16.88
N LEU A 532 -2.69 5.46 -18.08
CA LEU A 532 -1.26 5.21 -18.28
C LEU A 532 -0.39 6.24 -17.54
N CYS A 533 -0.83 7.50 -17.45
CA CYS A 533 -0.09 8.62 -16.84
C CYS A 533 -0.41 8.90 -15.36
N PHE A 534 -1.59 8.54 -14.86
CA PHE A 534 -2.05 8.93 -13.51
C PHE A 534 -2.44 7.78 -12.57
N VAL A 535 -2.56 6.55 -13.06
CA VAL A 535 -2.87 5.37 -12.22
C VAL A 535 -1.58 4.56 -11.97
N PRO A 536 -0.90 4.76 -10.82
CA PRO A 536 0.23 3.93 -10.39
C PRO A 536 -0.22 2.53 -9.94
N GLU A 537 0.74 1.62 -9.74
CA GLU A 537 0.48 0.30 -9.15
C GLU A 537 0.11 0.43 -7.66
N SER A 538 -1.07 -0.09 -7.30
CA SER A 538 -1.64 -0.03 -5.95
C SER A 538 -1.17 -1.17 -5.03
N ARG A 539 -0.61 -2.25 -5.58
CA ARG A 539 -0.09 -3.38 -4.79
C ARG A 539 1.04 -2.92 -3.84
N TYR A 540 0.82 -3.03 -2.53
CA TYR A 540 1.81 -2.75 -1.48
C TYR A 540 1.65 -3.63 -0.25
N ASP A 541 2.68 -4.43 0.04
CA ASP A 541 2.67 -5.50 1.04
C ASP A 541 2.62 -4.99 2.49
N ARG A 542 1.68 -5.51 3.31
CA ARG A 542 1.53 -5.16 4.74
C ARG A 542 1.31 -6.37 5.65
N PRO A 543 1.67 -6.33 6.95
CA PRO A 543 1.30 -7.38 7.91
C PRO A 543 -0.22 -7.42 8.17
N THR A 544 -0.74 -8.59 8.58
CA THR A 544 -2.18 -8.84 8.83
C THR A 544 -2.81 -7.92 9.86
N ASP A 545 -2.03 -7.47 10.83
CA ASP A 545 -2.55 -6.91 12.08
C ASP A 545 -3.04 -5.47 11.86
N ALA A 546 -2.46 -4.80 10.87
CA ALA A 546 -2.92 -3.54 10.29
C ALA A 546 -4.34 -3.61 9.70
N PHE A 547 -4.86 -4.81 9.38
CA PHE A 547 -6.20 -5.02 8.81
C PHE A 547 -7.23 -5.37 9.89
N GLU A 548 -6.84 -6.13 10.91
CA GLU A 548 -7.69 -6.49 12.06
C GLU A 548 -7.89 -5.31 13.03
N GLY A 549 -7.08 -4.25 12.84
CA GLY A 549 -6.97 -3.12 13.76
C GLY A 549 -6.30 -3.52 15.07
N ARG A 550 -5.47 -4.57 15.06
CA ARG A 550 -4.74 -5.05 16.24
C ARG A 550 -3.36 -4.38 16.25
N VAL A 551 -3.10 -3.54 17.25
CA VAL A 551 -1.76 -3.00 17.52
C VAL A 551 -1.13 -3.84 18.61
N HIS A 552 -0.12 -4.61 18.23
CA HIS A 552 0.71 -5.37 19.16
C HIS A 552 1.72 -4.41 19.77
N ILE A 553 1.46 -3.96 21.01
CA ILE A 553 2.40 -3.11 21.74
C ILE A 553 3.42 -4.03 22.42
N HIS A 554 4.59 -4.13 21.81
CA HIS A 554 5.75 -4.78 22.42
C HIS A 554 6.44 -3.80 23.37
N HIS A 555 6.51 -4.15 24.65
CA HIS A 555 7.30 -3.45 25.64
C HIS A 555 8.20 -4.48 26.33
N GLU A 556 9.50 -4.18 26.45
CA GLU A 556 10.49 -5.05 27.10
C GLU A 556 10.50 -6.52 26.64
N GLY A 557 10.21 -6.77 25.35
CA GLY A 557 10.22 -8.11 24.76
C GLY A 557 9.00 -8.98 25.09
N GLN A 558 8.00 -8.46 25.81
CA GLN A 558 6.71 -9.13 26.00
C GLN A 558 5.60 -8.45 25.17
N GLU A 559 4.67 -9.26 24.66
CA GLU A 559 3.49 -8.82 23.93
C GLU A 559 2.41 -8.39 24.92
N LEU A 560 2.56 -7.18 25.46
CA LEU A 560 1.87 -6.79 26.69
C LEU A 560 0.41 -6.38 26.50
N ASN A 561 0.01 -5.91 25.31
CA ASN A 561 -1.40 -5.64 25.00
C ASN A 561 -1.68 -5.67 23.47
N VAL A 562 -2.78 -6.33 23.09
CA VAL A 562 -3.44 -6.14 21.79
C VAL A 562 -4.36 -4.93 21.88
N VAL A 563 -3.83 -3.73 21.64
CA VAL A 563 -4.65 -2.52 21.63
C VAL A 563 -5.40 -2.46 20.30
N ARG A 564 -6.73 -2.54 20.35
CA ARG A 564 -7.55 -2.41 19.15
C ARG A 564 -7.62 -0.94 18.73
N ALA A 565 -7.13 -0.63 17.54
CA ALA A 565 -7.28 0.67 16.90
C ALA A 565 -8.78 1.01 16.78
N THR A 566 -9.19 2.10 17.43
CA THR A 566 -10.59 2.57 17.43
C THR A 566 -10.63 4.05 17.10
N THR A 567 -11.82 4.59 16.82
CA THR A 567 -12.02 6.04 16.61
C THR A 567 -11.70 6.90 17.85
N LYS A 568 -11.34 6.30 19.00
CA LYS A 568 -10.85 7.00 20.20
C LYS A 568 -9.32 6.95 20.34
N HIS A 569 -8.68 5.97 19.71
CA HIS A 569 -7.23 5.75 19.74
C HIS A 569 -6.73 5.65 18.30
N PRO A 570 -6.58 6.80 17.61
CA PRO A 570 -5.99 6.82 16.28
C PRO A 570 -4.54 6.38 16.38
N VAL A 571 -4.15 5.42 15.54
CA VAL A 571 -2.75 5.02 15.40
C VAL A 571 -2.07 6.06 14.50
N ALA A 572 -0.97 6.64 14.97
CA ALA A 572 -0.16 7.53 14.15
C ALA A 572 0.36 6.79 12.91
N LEU A 573 0.45 7.48 11.78
CA LEU A 573 0.96 6.89 10.55
C LEU A 573 2.46 6.58 10.69
N ASP A 574 2.82 5.30 10.55
CA ASP A 574 4.21 4.82 10.62
C ASP A 574 4.93 5.09 9.29
N TYR A 575 5.27 6.37 9.07
CA TYR A 575 6.03 6.84 7.92
C TYR A 575 7.47 6.27 7.87
N THR A 576 7.95 5.72 8.97
CA THR A 576 9.29 5.12 9.12
C THR A 576 9.35 3.70 8.56
N ARG A 577 8.39 2.84 8.89
CA ARG A 577 8.29 1.44 8.43
C ARG A 577 7.69 1.31 7.02
N TYR A 578 6.89 2.30 6.61
CA TYR A 578 6.21 2.34 5.30
C TYR A 578 6.38 3.74 4.63
N GLN A 579 7.50 3.95 3.92
CA GLN A 579 7.99 5.28 3.49
C GLN A 579 7.33 5.86 2.21
N ALA A 580 8.10 6.46 1.26
CA ALA A 580 7.66 6.98 -0.06
C ALA A 580 8.30 6.23 -1.29
N ARG A 581 7.53 5.89 -2.35
CA ARG A 581 7.85 5.15 -3.60
C ARG A 581 8.01 6.24 -4.63
N THR A 582 9.12 6.24 -5.34
CA THR A 582 9.34 7.21 -6.41
C THR A 582 8.25 7.07 -7.47
N LEU A 583 7.81 8.20 -8.06
CA LEU A 583 6.81 8.18 -9.13
C LEU A 583 7.24 7.25 -10.27
N ARG A 584 8.54 7.22 -10.61
CA ARG A 584 9.11 6.30 -11.61
C ARG A 584 8.84 4.82 -11.29
N HIS A 585 9.06 4.38 -10.04
CA HIS A 585 8.76 3.01 -9.61
C HIS A 585 7.24 2.77 -9.58
N SER A 586 6.45 3.69 -9.03
CA SER A 586 4.98 3.59 -9.03
C SER A 586 4.38 3.50 -10.45
N MET A 587 5.11 4.00 -11.46
CA MET A 587 4.72 4.08 -12.86
C MET A 587 5.41 3.04 -13.77
N THR A 588 6.13 2.04 -13.24
CA THR A 588 6.49 0.84 -14.03
C THR A 588 5.26 -0.04 -14.26
N ILE A 589 5.20 -0.75 -15.39
CA ILE A 589 4.04 -1.59 -15.75
C ILE A 589 4.08 -2.94 -15.02
N TYR A 590 5.27 -3.43 -14.68
CA TYR A 590 5.49 -4.67 -13.96
C TYR A 590 6.35 -4.41 -12.71
N HIS A 591 6.07 -5.17 -11.65
CA HIS A 591 6.74 -5.09 -10.35
C HIS A 591 7.19 -6.48 -9.92
N GLY A 592 8.36 -6.90 -10.39
CA GLY A 592 8.94 -8.20 -10.09
C GLY A 592 8.29 -9.39 -10.83
N PRO A 593 8.68 -10.63 -10.50
CA PRO A 593 8.20 -11.84 -11.17
C PRO A 593 6.77 -12.20 -10.76
N ALA A 594 5.98 -12.69 -11.72
CA ALA A 594 4.56 -13.00 -11.51
C ALA A 594 4.33 -14.20 -10.57
N ASN A 595 3.51 -14.02 -9.55
CA ASN A 595 3.17 -15.06 -8.57
C ASN A 595 1.94 -15.87 -9.01
N TRP A 596 2.12 -16.82 -9.93
CA TRP A 596 1.05 -17.69 -10.42
C TRP A 596 0.38 -18.54 -9.32
N ARG A 597 1.06 -18.79 -8.19
CA ARG A 597 0.46 -19.46 -7.02
C ARG A 597 -0.58 -18.58 -6.31
N ALA A 598 -0.50 -17.25 -6.42
CA ALA A 598 -1.55 -16.35 -5.93
C ALA A 598 -2.84 -16.46 -6.77
N ALA A 599 -2.73 -16.58 -8.10
CA ALA A 599 -3.89 -16.83 -8.97
C ALA A 599 -4.60 -18.14 -8.62
N ALA A 600 -3.86 -19.25 -8.50
CA ALA A 600 -4.42 -20.56 -8.14
C ALA A 600 -5.11 -20.55 -6.76
N ARG A 601 -4.53 -19.86 -5.77
CA ARG A 601 -5.16 -19.66 -4.46
C ARG A 601 -6.42 -18.80 -4.54
N CYS A 602 -6.44 -17.75 -5.37
CA CYS A 602 -7.64 -16.93 -5.59
C CYS A 602 -8.84 -17.80 -6.05
N TRP A 603 -8.64 -18.69 -7.02
CA TRP A 603 -9.66 -19.66 -7.46
C TRP A 603 -10.13 -20.59 -6.33
N LYS A 604 -9.19 -21.15 -5.55
CA LYS A 604 -9.53 -21.97 -4.37
C LYS A 604 -10.39 -21.18 -3.36
N HIS A 605 -10.03 -19.93 -3.06
CA HIS A 605 -10.75 -19.11 -2.10
C HIS A 605 -12.15 -18.72 -2.61
N MET A 606 -12.33 -18.46 -3.91
CA MET A 606 -13.66 -18.26 -4.50
C MET A 606 -14.55 -19.50 -4.30
N ALA A 607 -14.01 -20.70 -4.56
CA ALA A 607 -14.72 -21.96 -4.36
C ALA A 607 -15.04 -22.29 -2.88
N GLN A 608 -14.27 -21.75 -1.93
CA GLN A 608 -14.56 -21.86 -0.50
C GLN A 608 -15.60 -20.83 -0.04
N CYS A 609 -15.44 -19.56 -0.45
CA CYS A 609 -16.28 -18.46 0.01
C CYS A 609 -17.72 -18.52 -0.52
N ILE A 610 -17.98 -19.18 -1.66
CA ILE A 610 -19.35 -19.40 -2.15
C ILE A 610 -20.19 -20.27 -1.21
N LEU A 611 -19.55 -21.13 -0.42
CA LEU A 611 -20.21 -21.99 0.56
C LEU A 611 -20.52 -21.27 1.89
N PHE A 612 -20.05 -20.02 2.07
CA PHE A 612 -20.31 -19.26 3.30
C PHE A 612 -21.72 -18.66 3.24
N PRO A 613 -22.65 -19.00 4.16
CA PRO A 613 -24.06 -18.62 4.03
C PRO A 613 -24.29 -17.10 3.93
N GLY A 614 -23.51 -16.30 4.65
CA GLY A 614 -23.61 -14.83 4.58
C GLY A 614 -23.10 -14.25 3.26
N VAL A 615 -22.08 -14.85 2.64
CA VAL A 615 -21.59 -14.44 1.31
C VAL A 615 -22.60 -14.86 0.24
N LEU A 616 -23.06 -16.11 0.26
CA LEU A 616 -24.06 -16.63 -0.66
C LEU A 616 -25.35 -15.80 -0.63
N TRP A 617 -25.83 -15.42 0.57
CA TRP A 617 -26.99 -14.54 0.71
C TRP A 617 -26.77 -13.16 0.06
N VAL A 618 -25.61 -12.52 0.29
CA VAL A 618 -25.26 -11.23 -0.35
C VAL A 618 -25.19 -11.37 -1.86
N VAL A 619 -24.59 -12.44 -2.37
CA VAL A 619 -24.49 -12.74 -3.81
C VAL A 619 -25.87 -12.86 -4.43
N LEU A 620 -26.78 -13.66 -3.82
CA LEU A 620 -28.15 -13.82 -4.29
C LEU A 620 -28.93 -12.50 -4.28
N MET A 621 -28.78 -11.71 -3.21
CA MET A 621 -29.36 -10.37 -3.09
C MET A 621 -28.93 -9.42 -4.22
N ASN A 622 -27.62 -9.36 -4.49
CA ASN A 622 -27.04 -8.57 -5.57
C ASN A 622 -27.50 -9.04 -6.96
N SER A 623 -27.66 -10.35 -7.12
CA SER A 623 -28.03 -10.97 -8.39
C SER A 623 -29.49 -10.72 -8.76
N ILE A 624 -30.41 -10.85 -7.81
CA ILE A 624 -31.84 -10.67 -8.04
C ILE A 624 -32.20 -9.19 -8.16
N SER A 625 -31.60 -8.32 -7.33
CA SER A 625 -31.77 -6.87 -7.50
C SER A 625 -31.28 -6.38 -8.87
N LEU A 626 -30.14 -6.88 -9.37
CA LEU A 626 -29.73 -6.60 -10.75
C LEU A 626 -30.74 -7.16 -11.76
N GLY A 627 -31.16 -8.41 -11.61
CA GLY A 627 -32.12 -9.04 -12.51
C GLY A 627 -33.41 -8.22 -12.67
N ILE A 628 -34.03 -7.81 -11.56
CA ILE A 628 -35.23 -6.97 -11.57
C ILE A 628 -34.96 -5.61 -12.25
N TYR A 629 -33.79 -5.00 -12.00
CA TYR A 629 -33.40 -3.77 -12.67
C TYR A 629 -33.21 -3.95 -14.20
N VAL A 630 -32.57 -5.04 -14.64
CA VAL A 630 -32.33 -5.31 -16.07
C VAL A 630 -33.64 -5.57 -16.82
N ILE A 631 -34.61 -6.28 -16.22
CA ILE A 631 -35.98 -6.37 -16.76
C ILE A 631 -36.58 -4.96 -16.95
N GLY A 632 -36.40 -4.08 -15.96
CA GLY A 632 -36.80 -2.68 -16.10
C GLY A 632 -36.13 -1.99 -17.30
N VAL A 633 -34.83 -2.20 -17.49
CA VAL A 633 -34.02 -1.60 -18.57
C VAL A 633 -34.38 -2.14 -19.96
N THR A 634 -34.81 -3.40 -20.12
CA THR A 634 -35.23 -3.92 -21.43
C THR A 634 -36.62 -3.45 -21.83
N GLU A 635 -37.57 -3.42 -20.89
CA GLU A 635 -38.99 -3.22 -21.20
C GLU A 635 -39.46 -1.76 -21.17
N TYR A 636 -38.82 -0.85 -20.40
CA TYR A 636 -39.35 0.51 -20.18
C TYR A 636 -39.53 1.31 -21.49
N ALA A 637 -38.64 1.12 -22.46
CA ALA A 637 -38.67 1.82 -23.74
C ALA A 637 -39.89 1.41 -24.57
N GLN A 638 -40.18 0.10 -24.65
CA GLN A 638 -41.35 -0.42 -25.36
C GLN A 638 -42.65 0.01 -24.66
N LEU A 639 -42.67 -0.05 -23.32
CA LEU A 639 -43.85 0.30 -22.52
C LEU A 639 -44.23 1.78 -22.62
N LEU A 640 -43.25 2.69 -22.69
CA LEU A 640 -43.51 4.14 -22.81
C LEU A 640 -43.72 4.59 -24.27
N ALA A 641 -43.15 3.91 -25.25
CA ALA A 641 -43.41 4.17 -26.66
C ALA A 641 -44.81 3.69 -27.11
N ALA A 642 -45.37 2.67 -26.44
CA ALA A 642 -46.71 2.19 -26.71
C ALA A 642 -47.81 3.21 -26.32
N PRO A 643 -48.97 3.20 -27.02
CA PRO A 643 -50.19 3.89 -26.55
C PRO A 643 -50.62 3.32 -25.17
N PRO A 644 -51.11 4.15 -24.24
CA PRO A 644 -51.54 5.53 -24.41
C PRO A 644 -50.44 6.59 -24.24
N TYR A 645 -49.23 6.21 -23.81
CA TYR A 645 -48.19 7.18 -23.46
C TYR A 645 -47.51 7.79 -24.70
N SER A 646 -47.20 6.98 -25.71
CA SER A 646 -46.68 7.42 -27.02
C SER A 646 -45.45 8.35 -26.93
N TYR A 647 -44.51 8.05 -26.02
CA TYR A 647 -43.33 8.89 -25.81
C TYR A 647 -42.40 8.85 -27.04
N PRO A 648 -41.94 10.01 -27.57
CA PRO A 648 -40.97 10.03 -28.66
C PRO A 648 -39.61 9.53 -28.18
N ASP A 649 -38.83 8.90 -29.07
CA ASP A 649 -37.53 8.29 -28.76
C ASP A 649 -36.54 9.26 -28.08
N THR A 650 -36.61 10.56 -28.42
CA THR A 650 -35.81 11.62 -27.78
C THR A 650 -36.09 11.78 -26.29
N SER A 651 -37.29 11.43 -25.83
CA SER A 651 -37.71 11.52 -24.42
C SER A 651 -37.44 10.26 -23.61
N LEU A 652 -37.31 9.09 -24.26
CA LEU A 652 -37.02 7.82 -23.58
C LEU A 652 -35.67 7.86 -22.83
N GLY A 653 -34.68 8.54 -23.40
CA GLY A 653 -33.39 8.78 -22.72
C GLY A 653 -33.51 9.57 -21.41
N LEU A 654 -34.48 10.49 -21.30
CA LEU A 654 -34.66 11.33 -20.10
C LEU A 654 -35.12 10.55 -18.87
N VAL A 655 -35.72 9.36 -19.04
CA VAL A 655 -36.12 8.46 -17.95
C VAL A 655 -34.93 8.06 -17.08
N GLN A 656 -33.75 7.92 -17.70
CA GLN A 656 -32.48 7.63 -17.03
C GLN A 656 -31.98 8.81 -16.18
N GLY A 657 -32.47 10.04 -16.41
CA GLY A 657 -32.12 11.22 -15.62
C GLY A 657 -32.51 11.11 -14.14
N GLY A 658 -33.52 10.30 -13.81
CA GLY A 658 -33.84 9.97 -12.43
C GLY A 658 -32.70 9.26 -11.69
N GLN A 659 -31.83 8.54 -12.40
CA GLN A 659 -30.68 7.84 -11.80
C GLN A 659 -29.62 8.81 -11.30
N ILE A 660 -29.50 9.99 -11.92
CA ILE A 660 -28.62 11.07 -11.43
C ILE A 660 -29.12 11.53 -10.06
N VAL A 661 -30.42 11.79 -9.93
CA VAL A 661 -31.06 12.19 -8.66
C VAL A 661 -30.88 11.10 -7.59
N VAL A 662 -31.15 9.84 -7.94
CA VAL A 662 -30.92 8.67 -7.08
C VAL A 662 -29.48 8.61 -6.58
N SER A 663 -28.50 8.83 -7.46
CA SER A 663 -27.07 8.80 -7.14
C SER A 663 -26.68 9.92 -6.18
N MET A 664 -27.22 11.13 -6.39
CA MET A 664 -27.00 12.27 -5.50
C MET A 664 -27.62 12.08 -4.12
N LEU A 665 -28.75 11.36 -4.01
CA LEU A 665 -29.38 10.98 -2.73
C LEU A 665 -28.66 9.80 -2.04
N MET A 666 -28.08 8.89 -2.81
CA MET A 666 -27.38 7.70 -2.30
C MET A 666 -26.16 8.06 -1.44
N VAL A 667 -25.33 9.01 -1.89
CA VAL A 667 -24.10 9.41 -1.17
C VAL A 667 -24.35 9.90 0.27
N PRO A 668 -25.27 10.84 0.54
CA PRO A 668 -25.58 11.27 1.90
C PRO A 668 -26.33 10.21 2.72
N ILE A 669 -27.29 9.49 2.11
CA ILE A 669 -28.17 8.56 2.85
C ILE A 669 -27.44 7.24 3.18
N LEU A 670 -26.88 6.57 2.17
CA LEU A 670 -26.30 5.23 2.31
C LEU A 670 -24.79 5.26 2.56
N GLY A 671 -24.07 6.24 2.00
CA GLY A 671 -22.65 6.48 2.29
C GLY A 671 -22.45 7.11 3.67
N TYR A 672 -22.58 8.44 3.75
CA TYR A 672 -22.31 9.18 4.99
C TYR A 672 -23.27 8.82 6.13
N GLY A 673 -24.54 8.51 5.83
CA GLY A 673 -25.53 8.05 6.81
C GLY A 673 -25.18 6.69 7.40
N GLY A 674 -24.75 5.73 6.57
CA GLY A 674 -24.22 4.44 7.02
C GLY A 674 -23.01 4.60 7.95
N ASP A 675 -22.04 5.43 7.57
CA ASP A 675 -20.86 5.74 8.39
C ASP A 675 -21.20 6.49 9.69
N ARG A 676 -22.25 7.31 9.68
CA ARG A 676 -22.74 8.01 10.89
C ARG A 676 -23.44 7.05 11.85
N LEU A 677 -24.27 6.15 11.33
CA LEU A 677 -24.91 5.09 12.11
C LEU A 677 -23.87 4.15 12.72
N HIS A 678 -22.90 3.69 11.93
CA HIS A 678 -21.84 2.79 12.39
C HIS A 678 -20.99 3.45 13.51
N ARG A 679 -20.58 4.71 13.34
CA ARG A 679 -19.88 5.48 14.40
C ARG A 679 -20.73 5.72 15.64
N TRP A 680 -22.05 5.92 15.49
CA TRP A 680 -22.96 6.09 16.63
C TRP A 680 -23.11 4.80 17.45
N ILE A 681 -23.22 3.64 16.79
CA ILE A 681 -23.19 2.32 17.45
C ILE A 681 -21.85 2.09 18.13
N ALA A 682 -20.73 2.38 17.44
CA ALA A 682 -19.37 2.23 17.99
C ALA A 682 -19.20 3.00 19.30
N ARG A 683 -19.62 4.28 19.33
CA ARG A 683 -19.56 5.13 20.53
C ARG A 683 -20.35 4.55 21.71
N ARG A 684 -21.45 3.87 21.45
CA ARG A 684 -22.29 3.21 22.48
C ARG A 684 -21.78 1.83 22.92
N ARG A 685 -20.88 1.19 22.16
CA ARG A 685 -20.32 -0.15 22.43
C ARG A 685 -18.80 -0.14 22.61
N GLY A 686 -18.28 0.85 23.35
CA GLY A 686 -16.86 0.91 23.71
C GLY A 686 -15.87 1.08 22.54
N GLY A 687 -16.34 1.39 21.33
CA GLY A 687 -15.53 1.48 20.11
C GLY A 687 -15.58 0.24 19.20
N VAL A 688 -16.26 -0.84 19.60
CA VAL A 688 -16.34 -2.09 18.83
C VAL A 688 -17.74 -2.25 18.21
N VAL A 689 -17.80 -2.59 16.91
CA VAL A 689 -19.04 -2.85 16.18
C VAL A 689 -18.94 -4.17 15.43
N ALA A 690 -19.97 -5.00 15.52
CA ALA A 690 -20.08 -6.23 14.76
C ALA A 690 -20.43 -5.91 13.28
N PRO A 691 -19.79 -6.54 12.27
CA PRO A 691 -20.07 -6.34 10.85
C PRO A 691 -21.55 -6.42 10.47
N GLU A 692 -22.33 -7.28 11.15
CA GLU A 692 -23.76 -7.47 10.98
C GLU A 692 -24.56 -6.16 11.09
N MET A 693 -24.09 -5.17 11.86
CA MET A 693 -24.76 -3.88 11.99
C MET A 693 -24.77 -3.08 10.67
N ARG A 694 -23.93 -3.44 9.68
CA ARG A 694 -23.99 -2.89 8.30
C ARG A 694 -25.14 -3.44 7.46
N LEU A 695 -25.87 -4.46 7.93
CA LEU A 695 -27.08 -4.93 7.27
C LEU A 695 -28.32 -4.08 7.60
N LEU A 696 -28.33 -3.31 8.70
CA LEU A 696 -29.49 -2.49 9.05
C LEU A 696 -29.87 -1.44 7.99
N PRO A 697 -28.91 -0.70 7.35
CA PRO A 697 -29.24 0.21 6.26
C PRO A 697 -29.80 -0.47 5.00
N ILE A 698 -29.67 -1.79 4.83
CA ILE A 698 -30.18 -2.51 3.64
C ILE A 698 -31.72 -2.58 3.61
N LEU A 699 -32.37 -2.44 4.76
CA LEU A 699 -33.83 -2.53 4.90
C LEU A 699 -34.55 -1.46 4.08
N LEU A 700 -33.99 -0.25 3.97
CA LEU A 700 -34.55 0.83 3.17
C LEU A 700 -34.47 0.53 1.65
N PRO A 701 -33.29 0.24 1.06
CA PRO A 701 -33.17 -0.29 -0.30
C PRO A 701 -34.12 -1.45 -0.63
N VAL A 702 -34.22 -2.44 0.26
CA VAL A 702 -35.11 -3.61 0.08
C VAL A 702 -36.58 -3.20 0.03
N ALA A 703 -37.04 -2.37 0.97
CA ALA A 703 -38.42 -1.89 1.00
C ALA A 703 -38.76 -1.07 -0.26
N VAL A 704 -37.85 -0.21 -0.72
CA VAL A 704 -38.02 0.58 -1.94
C VAL A 704 -38.09 -0.32 -3.18
N VAL A 705 -37.23 -1.33 -3.33
CA VAL A 705 -37.32 -2.29 -4.46
C VAL A 705 -38.65 -3.03 -4.43
N LEU A 706 -39.07 -3.59 -3.29
CA LEU A 706 -40.30 -4.38 -3.21
C LEU A 706 -41.53 -3.57 -3.61
N ILE A 707 -41.68 -2.35 -3.05
CA ILE A 707 -42.79 -1.45 -3.39
C ILE A 707 -42.72 -1.03 -4.85
N SER A 708 -41.54 -0.67 -5.35
CA SER A 708 -41.37 -0.21 -6.74
C SER A 708 -41.64 -1.31 -7.75
N THR A 709 -41.21 -2.55 -7.48
CA THR A 709 -41.41 -3.72 -8.36
C THR A 709 -42.90 -4.02 -8.54
N ILE A 710 -43.68 -3.98 -7.46
CA ILE A 710 -45.14 -4.23 -7.49
C ILE A 710 -45.87 -3.10 -8.25
N ILE A 711 -45.53 -1.84 -7.99
CA ILE A 711 -46.18 -0.70 -8.67
C ILE A 711 -45.80 -0.67 -10.15
N TYR A 712 -44.54 -0.94 -10.51
CA TYR A 712 -44.09 -1.01 -11.91
C TYR A 712 -44.86 -2.08 -12.70
N GLY A 713 -44.99 -3.29 -12.13
CA GLY A 713 -45.78 -4.38 -12.73
C GLY A 713 -47.25 -4.02 -12.95
N ARG A 714 -47.87 -3.34 -11.98
CA ARG A 714 -49.29 -2.91 -12.09
C ARG A 714 -49.49 -1.78 -13.09
N ALA A 715 -48.61 -0.78 -13.08
CA ALA A 715 -48.66 0.36 -14.00
C ALA A 715 -48.41 -0.05 -15.46
N GLY A 716 -47.60 -1.10 -15.69
CA GLY A 716 -47.40 -1.65 -17.04
C GLY A 716 -48.56 -2.53 -17.54
N SER A 717 -49.27 -3.24 -16.65
CA SER A 717 -50.46 -4.01 -17.04
C SER A 717 -51.74 -3.16 -17.17
N HIS A 718 -51.84 -2.03 -16.48
CA HIS A 718 -53.01 -1.14 -16.51
C HIS A 718 -52.61 0.30 -16.92
N PRO A 719 -52.10 0.51 -18.15
CA PRO A 719 -51.55 1.80 -18.56
C PRO A 719 -52.60 2.93 -18.73
N THR A 720 -53.89 2.62 -18.63
CA THR A 720 -54.99 3.60 -18.58
C THR A 720 -55.22 4.18 -17.19
N ASP A 721 -54.87 3.43 -16.14
CA ASP A 721 -55.24 3.74 -14.75
C ASP A 721 -54.10 4.43 -14.00
N TRP A 722 -52.90 4.43 -14.58
CA TRP A 722 -51.67 4.96 -14.01
C TRP A 722 -51.06 6.03 -14.92
N SER A 723 -50.33 6.97 -14.31
CA SER A 723 -49.54 7.96 -15.06
C SER A 723 -48.20 7.35 -15.48
N SER A 724 -47.63 7.82 -16.60
CA SER A 724 -46.26 7.48 -17.03
C SER A 724 -45.22 7.73 -15.93
N TRP A 725 -45.45 8.72 -15.06
CA TRP A 725 -44.61 8.99 -13.88
C TRP A 725 -44.56 7.84 -12.88
N ALA A 726 -45.59 6.99 -12.79
CA ALA A 726 -45.54 5.79 -11.94
C ALA A 726 -44.45 4.83 -12.42
N ILE A 727 -44.35 4.60 -13.74
CA ILE A 727 -43.32 3.78 -14.39
C ILE A 727 -41.93 4.41 -14.18
N VAL A 728 -41.78 5.71 -14.45
CA VAL A 728 -40.50 6.43 -14.33
C VAL A 728 -39.98 6.46 -12.90
N ILE A 729 -40.82 6.77 -11.91
CA ILE A 729 -40.42 6.86 -10.50
C ILE A 729 -40.06 5.47 -9.96
N THR A 730 -40.84 4.44 -10.28
CA THR A 730 -40.59 3.08 -9.76
C THR A 730 -39.40 2.41 -10.43
N PHE A 731 -39.15 2.63 -11.72
CA PHE A 731 -37.91 2.21 -12.38
C PHE A 731 -36.66 2.78 -11.66
N ASN A 732 -36.68 4.08 -11.35
CA ASN A 732 -35.61 4.74 -10.61
C ASN A 732 -35.55 4.31 -9.13
N GLY A 733 -36.68 3.94 -8.53
CA GLY A 733 -36.75 3.32 -7.19
C GLY A 733 -36.13 1.93 -7.14
N ILE A 734 -36.36 1.09 -8.15
CA ILE A 734 -35.68 -0.20 -8.33
C ILE A 734 -34.16 0.04 -8.41
N TYR A 735 -33.71 1.03 -9.19
CA TYR A 735 -32.30 1.38 -9.30
C TYR A 735 -31.67 1.84 -7.96
N PHE A 736 -32.35 2.71 -7.20
CA PHE A 736 -31.91 3.13 -5.87
C PHE A 736 -31.68 1.93 -4.95
N GLY A 737 -32.63 0.99 -4.93
CA GLY A 737 -32.53 -0.17 -4.07
C GLY A 737 -31.49 -1.19 -4.56
N TYR A 738 -31.31 -1.36 -5.87
CA TYR A 738 -30.25 -2.17 -6.48
C TYR A 738 -28.85 -1.68 -6.07
N ILE A 739 -28.53 -0.41 -6.31
CA ILE A 739 -27.22 0.15 -5.93
C ILE A 739 -27.05 0.14 -4.40
N GLY A 740 -28.12 0.40 -3.64
CA GLY A 740 -28.11 0.33 -2.19
C GLY A 740 -27.81 -1.07 -1.63
N ILE A 741 -28.33 -2.13 -2.27
CA ILE A 741 -28.04 -3.53 -1.91
C ILE A 741 -26.59 -3.89 -2.26
N ILE A 742 -26.05 -3.43 -3.39
CA ILE A 742 -24.63 -3.61 -3.73
C ILE A 742 -23.73 -2.97 -2.69
N LEU A 743 -23.93 -1.68 -2.40
CA LEU A 743 -23.04 -0.92 -1.54
C LEU A 743 -23.02 -1.46 -0.11
N ASN A 744 -24.18 -1.84 0.44
CA ASN A 744 -24.27 -2.51 1.74
C ASN A 744 -23.73 -3.96 1.68
N GLY A 745 -23.93 -4.68 0.58
CA GLY A 745 -23.41 -6.03 0.38
C GLY A 745 -21.89 -6.09 0.36
N PHE A 746 -21.23 -5.26 -0.45
CA PHE A 746 -19.78 -5.10 -0.47
C PHE A 746 -19.25 -4.68 0.91
N THR A 747 -19.84 -3.65 1.52
CA THR A 747 -19.36 -3.16 2.82
C THR A 747 -19.63 -4.12 3.99
N TYR A 748 -20.57 -5.07 3.89
CA TYR A 748 -20.75 -6.15 4.87
C TYR A 748 -19.77 -7.31 4.66
N THR A 749 -19.54 -7.75 3.41
CA THR A 749 -18.67 -8.90 3.14
C THR A 749 -17.21 -8.58 3.41
N LEU A 750 -16.75 -7.37 3.06
CA LEU A 750 -15.41 -6.87 3.36
C LEU A 750 -15.14 -6.73 4.87
N ASP A 751 -16.17 -6.40 5.66
CA ASP A 751 -16.08 -6.30 7.12
C ASP A 751 -16.13 -7.67 7.80
N SER A 752 -16.82 -8.63 7.20
CA SER A 752 -17.01 -9.98 7.74
C SER A 752 -15.85 -10.93 7.41
N TYR A 753 -15.24 -10.78 6.22
CA TYR A 753 -14.22 -11.67 5.68
C TYR A 753 -13.12 -10.87 4.98
N GLY A 754 -12.50 -9.94 5.73
CA GLY A 754 -11.42 -9.09 5.22
C GLY A 754 -10.39 -9.89 4.41
N GLU A 755 -9.79 -10.93 4.99
CA GLU A 755 -8.71 -11.74 4.38
C GLU A 755 -9.08 -12.41 3.04
N ARG A 756 -10.36 -12.48 2.69
CA ARG A 756 -10.87 -13.04 1.42
C ARG A 756 -11.58 -11.99 0.56
N ALA A 757 -11.36 -10.70 0.80
CA ALA A 757 -11.97 -9.57 0.11
C ALA A 757 -11.95 -9.68 -1.43
N ALA A 758 -10.77 -9.78 -2.06
CA ALA A 758 -10.66 -9.86 -3.51
C ALA A 758 -11.41 -11.08 -4.13
N PRO A 759 -11.24 -12.33 -3.63
CA PRO A 759 -12.09 -13.46 -4.04
C PRO A 759 -13.60 -13.22 -3.90
N ILE A 760 -14.05 -12.59 -2.80
CA ILE A 760 -15.48 -12.37 -2.54
C ILE A 760 -16.05 -11.29 -3.47
N LEU A 761 -15.32 -10.20 -3.74
CA LEU A 761 -15.74 -9.16 -4.70
C LEU A 761 -15.96 -9.74 -6.10
N VAL A 762 -15.05 -10.61 -6.57
CA VAL A 762 -15.22 -11.32 -7.84
C VAL A 762 -16.46 -12.20 -7.81
N LEU A 763 -16.63 -12.98 -6.75
CA LEU A 763 -17.75 -13.91 -6.63
C LEU A 763 -19.11 -13.19 -6.71
N ILE A 764 -19.24 -12.04 -6.05
CA ILE A 764 -20.44 -11.19 -6.12
C ILE A 764 -20.67 -10.70 -7.54
N CYS A 765 -19.65 -10.16 -8.22
CA CYS A 765 -19.82 -9.59 -9.58
C CYS A 765 -20.04 -10.68 -10.65
N ALA A 766 -19.33 -11.80 -10.55
CA ALA A 766 -19.39 -12.90 -11.52
C ALA A 766 -20.73 -13.64 -11.48
N ILE A 767 -21.18 -14.06 -10.29
CA ILE A 767 -22.46 -14.76 -10.14
C ILE A 767 -23.63 -13.83 -10.47
N ARG A 768 -23.52 -12.54 -10.11
CA ARG A 768 -24.47 -11.51 -10.53
C ARG A 768 -24.58 -11.42 -12.05
N GLY A 769 -23.46 -11.43 -12.77
CA GLY A 769 -23.47 -11.47 -14.25
C GLY A 769 -24.16 -12.72 -14.80
N PHE A 770 -23.87 -13.91 -14.24
CA PHE A 770 -24.49 -15.17 -14.67
C PHE A 770 -26.00 -15.23 -14.43
N ILE A 771 -26.46 -14.80 -13.25
CA ILE A 771 -27.88 -14.79 -12.91
C ILE A 771 -28.61 -13.69 -13.69
N SER A 772 -27.99 -12.53 -13.89
CA SER A 772 -28.53 -11.47 -14.76
C SER A 772 -28.70 -11.93 -16.20
N PHE A 773 -27.71 -12.63 -16.76
CA PHE A 773 -27.82 -13.26 -18.07
C PHE A 773 -29.00 -14.23 -18.14
N GLY A 774 -29.11 -15.15 -17.16
CA GLY A 774 -30.20 -16.14 -17.12
C GLY A 774 -31.60 -15.51 -17.02
N ILE A 775 -31.75 -14.45 -16.22
CA ILE A 775 -33.01 -13.69 -16.12
C ILE A 775 -33.31 -12.95 -17.43
N SER A 776 -32.31 -12.29 -18.03
CA SER A 776 -32.48 -11.52 -19.27
C SER A 776 -32.79 -12.39 -20.47
N PHE A 777 -32.21 -13.60 -20.55
CA PHE A 777 -32.49 -14.55 -21.63
C PHE A 777 -33.93 -15.11 -21.54
N GLY A 778 -34.46 -15.29 -20.33
CA GLY A 778 -35.81 -15.82 -20.11
C GLY A 778 -36.93 -14.77 -20.10
N ILE A 779 -36.63 -13.46 -20.13
CA ILE A 779 -37.61 -12.44 -19.74
C ILE A 779 -38.79 -12.31 -20.71
N THR A 780 -38.52 -12.30 -22.02
CA THR A 780 -39.56 -12.09 -23.04
C THR A 780 -40.59 -13.23 -23.03
N GLU A 781 -40.12 -14.47 -22.90
CA GLU A 781 -40.98 -15.65 -22.74
C GLU A 781 -41.75 -15.62 -21.41
N PHE A 782 -41.10 -15.19 -20.32
CA PHE A 782 -41.71 -15.09 -19.01
C PHE A 782 -42.86 -14.07 -18.96
N ILE A 783 -42.68 -12.90 -19.59
CA ILE A 783 -43.71 -11.86 -19.71
C ILE A 783 -44.83 -12.33 -20.65
N ALA A 784 -44.51 -12.99 -21.77
CA ALA A 784 -45.51 -13.54 -22.69
C ALA A 784 -46.41 -14.60 -22.02
N GLN A 785 -45.86 -15.46 -21.17
CA GLN A 785 -46.62 -16.53 -20.50
C GLN A 785 -47.37 -16.09 -19.23
N LYS A 786 -46.87 -15.11 -18.47
CA LYS A 786 -47.44 -14.71 -17.16
C LYS A 786 -48.08 -13.33 -17.15
N GLY A 787 -47.90 -12.54 -18.20
CA GLY A 787 -48.30 -11.13 -18.24
C GLY A 787 -47.42 -10.26 -17.35
N PHE A 788 -47.34 -8.97 -17.68
CA PHE A 788 -46.40 -8.03 -17.08
C PHE A 788 -46.54 -7.94 -15.55
N GLN A 789 -47.76 -7.75 -15.02
CA GLN A 789 -48.02 -7.78 -13.57
C GLN A 789 -47.61 -9.11 -12.92
N GLY A 790 -47.97 -10.25 -13.53
CA GLY A 790 -47.66 -11.57 -12.97
C GLY A 790 -46.16 -11.82 -12.86
N SER A 791 -45.39 -11.42 -13.88
CA SER A 791 -43.92 -11.49 -13.87
C SER A 791 -43.32 -10.65 -12.75
N PHE A 792 -43.72 -9.38 -12.61
CA PHE A 792 -43.18 -8.48 -11.60
C PHE A 792 -43.62 -8.84 -10.17
N GLU A 793 -44.85 -9.33 -9.96
CA GLU A 793 -45.29 -9.82 -8.64
C GLU A 793 -44.52 -11.09 -8.22
N ILE A 794 -44.21 -12.01 -9.14
CA ILE A 794 -43.32 -13.15 -8.86
C ILE A 794 -41.91 -12.68 -8.49
N CYS A 795 -41.34 -11.72 -9.24
CA CYS A 795 -40.05 -11.13 -8.91
C CYS A 795 -40.03 -10.48 -7.52
N ALA A 796 -41.10 -9.76 -7.14
CA ALA A 796 -41.24 -9.18 -5.81
C ALA A 796 -41.33 -10.24 -4.69
N ILE A 797 -42.02 -11.37 -4.93
CA ILE A 797 -42.07 -12.50 -3.99
C ILE A 797 -40.68 -13.12 -3.81
N ILE A 798 -39.95 -13.40 -4.91
CA ILE A 798 -38.59 -13.96 -4.86
C ILE A 798 -37.66 -13.03 -4.07
N MET A 799 -37.74 -11.71 -4.35
CA MET A 799 -36.97 -10.69 -3.64
C MET A 799 -37.34 -10.64 -2.15
N GLY A 800 -38.62 -10.74 -1.80
CA GLY A 800 -39.11 -10.75 -0.41
C GLY A 800 -38.65 -11.98 0.37
N VAL A 801 -38.72 -13.17 -0.23
CA VAL A 801 -38.24 -14.43 0.37
C VAL A 801 -36.74 -14.35 0.64
N ILE A 802 -35.95 -13.91 -0.33
CA ILE A 802 -34.49 -13.81 -0.15
C ILE A 802 -34.11 -12.63 0.76
N SER A 803 -34.94 -11.61 0.89
CA SER A 803 -34.83 -10.59 1.95
C SER A 803 -35.04 -11.20 3.34
N ALA A 804 -36.05 -12.05 3.51
CA ALA A 804 -36.33 -12.73 4.77
C ALA A 804 -35.19 -13.68 5.19
N LEU A 805 -34.48 -14.31 4.24
CA LEU A 805 -33.25 -15.08 4.54
C LEU A 805 -32.12 -14.24 5.16
N GLY A 806 -32.18 -12.91 5.05
CA GLY A 806 -31.26 -11.99 5.74
C GLY A 806 -31.46 -11.95 7.26
N LEU A 807 -32.64 -12.28 7.78
CA LEU A 807 -32.92 -12.32 9.22
C LEU A 807 -32.10 -13.42 9.93
N PRO A 808 -32.08 -14.68 9.46
CA PRO A 808 -31.13 -15.70 9.93
C PRO A 808 -29.66 -15.26 9.84
N VAL A 809 -29.25 -14.62 8.74
CA VAL A 809 -27.86 -14.15 8.57
C VAL A 809 -27.50 -13.05 9.56
N PHE A 810 -28.44 -12.17 9.92
CA PHE A 810 -28.25 -11.14 10.94
C PHE A 810 -28.23 -11.72 12.37
N ILE A 811 -29.19 -12.59 12.72
CA ILE A 811 -29.35 -13.16 14.07
C ILE A 811 -28.24 -14.17 14.39
N PHE A 812 -27.95 -15.07 13.47
CA PHE A 812 -26.93 -16.12 13.64
C PHE A 812 -25.56 -15.71 13.08
N GLY A 813 -25.41 -14.51 12.51
CA GLY A 813 -24.19 -13.99 11.89
C GLY A 813 -22.91 -14.25 12.68
N PRO A 814 -22.84 -13.94 14.00
CA PRO A 814 -21.66 -14.20 14.81
C PRO A 814 -21.28 -15.69 14.89
N LYS A 815 -22.28 -16.60 14.97
CA LYS A 815 -22.06 -18.06 14.99
C LYS A 815 -21.68 -18.61 13.62
N ILE A 816 -22.27 -18.06 12.55
CA ILE A 816 -21.92 -18.40 11.17
C ILE A 816 -20.47 -17.95 10.89
N ARG A 817 -20.08 -16.75 11.33
CA ARG A 817 -18.71 -16.24 11.20
C ARG A 817 -17.71 -17.05 12.01
N SER A 818 -17.97 -17.39 13.29
CA SER A 818 -17.01 -18.20 14.07
C SER A 818 -16.80 -19.61 13.49
N LEU A 819 -17.80 -20.19 12.82
CA LEU A 819 -17.66 -21.45 12.09
C LEU A 819 -16.89 -21.30 10.76
N THR A 820 -17.20 -20.27 9.97
CA THR A 820 -16.63 -20.05 8.63
C THR A 820 -15.23 -19.43 8.66
N MET A 821 -14.88 -18.64 9.69
CA MET A 821 -13.54 -18.05 9.85
C MET A 821 -12.43 -19.10 9.89
N LYS A 822 -12.71 -20.31 10.40
CA LYS A 822 -11.80 -21.47 10.37
C LYS A 822 -11.37 -21.88 8.95
N TYR A 823 -12.14 -21.50 7.93
CA TYR A 823 -11.86 -21.73 6.51
C TYR A 823 -11.50 -20.43 5.76
N ALA A 824 -11.77 -19.27 6.36
CA ALA A 824 -11.45 -17.97 5.80
C ALA A 824 -10.00 -17.53 6.13
N VAL A 825 -9.46 -17.99 7.26
CA VAL A 825 -8.12 -17.67 7.76
C VAL A 825 -7.22 -18.90 7.62
N ASP A 826 -6.14 -18.80 6.85
CA ASP A 826 -5.17 -19.90 6.75
C ASP A 826 -4.24 -19.88 7.98
N GLY A 827 -4.48 -20.78 8.95
CA GLY A 827 -3.50 -21.14 9.97
C GLY A 827 -3.37 -20.26 11.23
N LYS A 828 -4.32 -19.35 11.52
CA LYS A 828 -4.41 -18.68 12.85
C LYS A 828 -5.47 -19.34 13.72
N GLU A 829 -5.32 -19.24 15.04
CA GLU A 829 -6.40 -19.54 15.98
C GLU A 829 -7.50 -18.46 15.91
N VAL A 830 -8.76 -18.92 15.92
CA VAL A 830 -9.94 -18.04 15.89
C VAL A 830 -10.34 -17.72 17.33
N GLU A 831 -9.85 -16.61 17.88
CA GLU A 831 -10.48 -15.98 19.03
C GLU A 831 -11.86 -15.41 18.62
N ILE A 832 -12.89 -15.81 19.37
CA ILE A 832 -14.33 -15.64 19.04
C ILE A 832 -14.89 -14.31 19.58
#